data_AF-A0A254T5C3-F1
#
_entry.id   AF-A0A254T5C3-F1
#
_cell.length_a   1.000
_cell.length_b   1.000
_cell.length_c   1.000
_cell.angle_alpha   90.00
_cell.angle_beta   90.00
_cell.angle_gamma   90.00
#
_symmetry.space_group_name_H-M   'P 1'
#
loop_
_entity.id
_entity.type
_entity.pdbx_description
1 polymer ?
#
loop_
_entity_poly.entity_id
_entity_poly.type
_entity_poly.pdbx_seq_one_letter_code
_entity_poly.pdbx_strand_id
1 'polypeptide(L)'
;MKMKFSLQAMVASSALLIACGGDSTSTKPEAKDTLADGSSVETIYDLGKCTSDRIGDVIFVEEKGVNYECTKKDWKDIGEPESSASKEDKSSSSKVKSSESKDDDSSSSKDKSSDSKDDESSSSKDKSSDSKDSSSESKKDDSSSSTAPSSSSVFESSSSVQGANETVENVAISKKTFTGVAEKGPFASGTAIKLSELDDVLDPTGTTFEWEVTSELGEYTSAKVTLKSQYALMQANGYYYNENTYKKSAGQLTLKSLVDLSDRNSVNINVLGHLAHKRIINLFAESGKYKNVPAAKAAAEKEVLAAFGWSGNNHAFEDLSIFGSYEDDAKLLAASILLQGGLSDADLTSRLTTLATDFEDDGRWSDSAAKVAMADWAMKNDSNLTVIRTKLTAMNSSVPNFEKYISMFVGEIYGIGVCDTKQDGMMIKMTNAYSDNLGKTYVCDGDRWRLPKSIENSFKTACTKGNNKKTFTDMNSSSSPITYVCDGGNGNWRKMGVYDFSKSAYLNSEMEYGEIKDSRDGKTYKTITIGLQTWMAENLNYYDEDNANLVENAWCYKNVKDNCEVGGRLYSWTAAMNLDSKYLKTSAAALIESPHRGLCPEKWHVPDTAEWRQLKTYVAKMETASTMTNDHTGKLKSSRGWVGYSTISQSTNEYGFSAIPTGAYYGIHADPTDNYSRYLFDDAGYFANFWSANEASKSTGAIYWFLDYRYNYISYYYSSYNEKDRGFSLRCVKDKE
;
A
#
# COMPACT_ATOMS: atom_id res chain seq x y z
N MET A 1 -30.92 0.09 -43.22
CA MET A 1 -30.49 -0.14 -44.62
C MET A 1 -29.07 -0.70 -44.57
N LYS A 2 -28.74 -1.78 -45.29
CA LYS A 2 -27.37 -2.37 -45.30
C LYS A 2 -26.67 -2.02 -46.61
N MET A 3 -25.37 -1.76 -46.56
CA MET A 3 -24.50 -1.86 -47.74
C MET A 3 -23.11 -2.38 -47.32
N LYS A 4 -22.52 -3.24 -48.17
CA LYS A 4 -21.18 -3.83 -48.02
C LYS A 4 -20.43 -3.64 -49.34
N PHE A 5 -19.15 -3.28 -49.26
CA PHE A 5 -18.11 -3.53 -50.26
C PHE A 5 -16.81 -3.79 -49.45
N SER A 6 -15.98 -4.84 -49.64
CA SER A 6 -15.74 -5.77 -50.76
C SER A 6 -15.06 -5.07 -51.95
N LEU A 7 -13.87 -5.45 -52.44
CA LEU A 7 -12.92 -6.52 -52.07
C LEU A 7 -11.53 -6.21 -52.71
N GLN A 8 -10.56 -7.10 -52.48
CA GLN A 8 -9.34 -7.37 -53.29
C GLN A 8 -8.02 -6.69 -52.90
N ALA A 9 -6.94 -7.30 -53.39
CA ALA A 9 -5.53 -7.15 -53.00
C ALA A 9 -4.65 -7.44 -54.25
N MET A 10 -3.40 -7.89 -54.06
CA MET A 10 -2.31 -8.06 -55.07
C MET A 10 -1.47 -6.79 -55.30
N VAL A 11 -0.17 -6.84 -55.57
CA VAL A 11 0.80 -7.97 -55.57
C VAL A 11 2.21 -7.46 -55.22
N ALA A 12 3.12 -8.36 -54.81
CA ALA A 12 4.51 -8.01 -54.50
C ALA A 12 5.41 -7.93 -55.74
N SER A 13 6.55 -7.24 -55.64
CA SER A 13 7.69 -7.38 -56.57
C SER A 13 8.99 -6.97 -55.90
N SER A 14 10.06 -7.70 -56.19
CA SER A 14 11.40 -7.52 -55.61
C SER A 14 12.44 -7.32 -56.70
N ALA A 15 13.42 -6.43 -56.48
CA ALA A 15 14.63 -6.34 -57.29
C ALA A 15 15.81 -5.82 -56.45
N LEU A 16 17.00 -6.37 -56.66
CA LEU A 16 18.27 -5.87 -56.13
C LEU A 16 18.96 -4.98 -57.18
N LEU A 17 20.00 -4.22 -56.79
CA LEU A 17 21.38 -4.38 -57.27
C LEU A 17 22.33 -3.26 -56.75
N ILE A 18 23.44 -3.68 -56.12
CA ILE A 18 24.87 -3.32 -56.35
C ILE A 18 25.26 -1.87 -56.75
N ALA A 19 26.35 -1.22 -56.30
CA ALA A 19 27.28 -1.33 -55.13
C ALA A 19 28.35 -0.19 -55.20
N CYS A 20 29.21 -0.07 -54.17
CA CYS A 20 30.47 0.72 -54.10
C CYS A 20 30.36 2.27 -54.15
N GLY A 21 31.24 3.07 -53.51
CA GLY A 21 32.32 2.76 -52.56
C GLY A 21 33.24 4.00 -52.33
N GLY A 22 33.94 4.09 -51.19
CA GLY A 22 34.94 5.16 -50.90
C GLY A 22 35.13 5.46 -49.41
N ASP A 23 36.38 5.47 -48.94
CA ASP A 23 36.76 5.51 -47.50
C ASP A 23 37.23 6.88 -46.98
N SER A 24 37.11 7.10 -45.65
CA SER A 24 38.26 7.46 -44.80
C SER A 24 37.94 7.55 -43.28
N THR A 25 38.79 6.88 -42.48
CA THR A 25 39.27 7.14 -41.08
C THR A 25 38.83 8.44 -40.35
N SER A 26 38.70 8.52 -39.02
CA SER A 26 38.83 7.59 -37.86
C SER A 26 38.08 8.23 -36.64
N THR A 27 37.89 7.68 -35.43
CA THR A 27 38.81 6.94 -34.53
C THR A 27 38.01 6.24 -33.42
N LYS A 28 38.54 5.14 -32.86
CA LYS A 28 38.00 4.38 -31.70
C LYS A 28 38.84 4.69 -30.44
N PRO A 29 38.41 4.30 -29.24
CA PRO A 29 39.13 3.20 -28.59
C PRO A 29 38.24 2.01 -28.20
N GLU A 30 38.88 0.87 -27.98
CA GLU A 30 38.26 -0.35 -27.45
C GLU A 30 38.71 -0.57 -26.00
N ALA A 31 37.93 -1.36 -25.26
CA ALA A 31 38.48 -2.32 -24.31
C ALA A 31 38.07 -3.71 -24.78
N LYS A 32 38.99 -4.67 -24.72
CA LYS A 32 38.72 -6.10 -24.92
C LYS A 32 38.97 -6.79 -23.59
N ASP A 33 38.17 -7.81 -23.30
CA ASP A 33 38.62 -8.93 -22.49
C ASP A 33 38.58 -10.18 -23.37
N THR A 34 39.73 -10.85 -23.44
CA THR A 34 39.89 -12.19 -24.04
C THR A 34 40.54 -13.05 -22.97
N LEU A 35 39.75 -13.94 -22.37
CA LEU A 35 40.26 -14.89 -21.38
C LEU A 35 41.11 -15.97 -22.06
N ALA A 36 42.03 -16.55 -21.29
CA ALA A 36 43.03 -17.49 -21.79
C ALA A 36 42.57 -18.95 -21.68
N ASP A 37 43.27 -19.80 -22.44
CA ASP A 37 43.15 -21.27 -22.43
C ASP A 37 43.33 -21.85 -21.01
N GLY A 38 42.55 -22.89 -20.68
CA GLY A 38 42.59 -23.57 -19.37
C GLY A 38 41.78 -22.94 -18.24
N SER A 39 40.71 -22.18 -18.53
CA SER A 39 39.80 -21.68 -17.48
C SER A 39 38.86 -22.77 -16.94
N SER A 40 38.67 -22.78 -15.62
CA SER A 40 37.57 -23.48 -14.94
C SER A 40 36.53 -22.50 -14.41
N VAL A 41 35.33 -22.98 -14.17
CA VAL A 41 34.24 -22.25 -13.50
C VAL A 41 33.53 -23.17 -12.51
N GLU A 42 32.95 -22.60 -11.43
CA GLU A 42 32.28 -23.40 -10.40
C GLU A 42 31.07 -24.16 -10.97
N THR A 43 30.11 -23.47 -11.61
CA THR A 43 28.87 -24.11 -12.10
C THR A 43 28.64 -23.92 -13.61
N ILE A 44 27.71 -24.69 -14.17
CA ILE A 44 27.29 -24.57 -15.57
C ILE A 44 26.71 -23.18 -15.92
N TYR A 45 26.25 -22.42 -14.92
CA TYR A 45 25.70 -21.07 -15.12
C TYR A 45 26.80 -20.02 -15.37
N ASP A 46 28.02 -20.28 -14.87
CA ASP A 46 29.16 -19.37 -14.93
C ASP A 46 29.91 -19.40 -16.27
N LEU A 47 29.65 -20.42 -17.10
CA LEU A 47 30.10 -20.50 -18.50
C LEU A 47 29.71 -19.26 -19.34
N GLY A 48 28.65 -18.55 -18.92
CA GLY A 48 28.07 -17.44 -19.64
C GLY A 48 27.46 -17.87 -20.99
N LYS A 49 27.15 -16.90 -21.85
CA LYS A 49 26.57 -17.20 -23.16
C LYS A 49 27.63 -17.72 -24.13
N CYS A 50 27.33 -18.84 -24.79
CA CYS A 50 28.06 -19.31 -25.96
C CYS A 50 27.69 -18.40 -27.16
N THR A 51 28.54 -17.43 -27.48
CA THR A 51 28.36 -16.47 -28.56
C THR A 51 29.21 -16.83 -29.78
N SER A 52 28.97 -16.19 -30.93
CA SER A 52 29.63 -16.56 -32.21
C SER A 52 31.16 -16.37 -32.22
N ASP A 53 31.65 -15.52 -31.33
CA ASP A 53 33.04 -15.20 -31.04
C ASP A 53 33.73 -16.19 -30.07
N ARG A 54 32.94 -17.09 -29.46
CA ARG A 54 33.38 -18.10 -28.47
C ARG A 54 33.26 -19.54 -28.98
N ILE A 55 32.94 -19.73 -30.26
CA ILE A 55 32.73 -21.09 -30.82
C ILE A 55 34.07 -21.83 -30.85
N GLY A 56 34.15 -22.93 -30.11
CA GLY A 56 35.38 -23.68 -29.85
C GLY A 56 36.07 -23.35 -28.53
N ASP A 57 35.56 -22.41 -27.72
CA ASP A 57 35.93 -22.31 -26.30
C ASP A 57 35.64 -23.65 -25.60
N VAL A 58 36.58 -24.15 -24.81
CA VAL A 58 36.39 -25.28 -23.88
C VAL A 58 36.64 -24.80 -22.46
N ILE A 59 35.72 -25.08 -21.54
CA ILE A 59 35.80 -24.68 -20.12
C ILE A 59 35.44 -25.86 -19.23
N PHE A 60 36.19 -26.06 -18.15
CA PHE A 60 35.91 -27.09 -17.15
C PHE A 60 34.89 -26.60 -16.12
N VAL A 61 33.84 -27.39 -15.84
CA VAL A 61 32.81 -27.07 -14.83
C VAL A 61 33.04 -27.92 -13.58
N GLU A 62 33.45 -27.29 -12.49
CA GLU A 62 33.91 -27.99 -11.28
C GLU A 62 32.77 -28.74 -10.56
N GLU A 63 31.55 -28.19 -10.54
CA GLU A 63 30.33 -28.85 -10.03
C GLU A 63 29.97 -30.14 -10.79
N LYS A 64 30.45 -30.30 -12.04
CA LYS A 64 30.13 -31.45 -12.90
C LYS A 64 31.32 -32.38 -13.17
N GLY A 65 32.56 -31.92 -12.94
CA GLY A 65 33.78 -32.70 -13.17
C GLY A 65 34.15 -32.90 -14.64
N VAL A 66 33.55 -32.15 -15.57
CA VAL A 66 33.64 -32.37 -17.02
C VAL A 66 33.81 -31.06 -17.80
N ASN A 67 34.32 -31.18 -19.02
CA ASN A 67 34.52 -30.06 -19.95
C ASN A 67 33.25 -29.75 -20.76
N TYR A 68 33.03 -28.48 -21.05
CA TYR A 68 31.99 -27.98 -21.93
C TYR A 68 32.58 -27.22 -23.13
N GLU A 69 32.20 -27.56 -24.36
CA GLU A 69 32.57 -26.86 -25.60
C GLU A 69 31.42 -25.94 -26.09
N CYS A 70 31.72 -24.69 -26.43
CA CYS A 70 30.74 -23.79 -27.04
C CYS A 70 30.55 -24.12 -28.54
N THR A 71 29.40 -24.68 -28.91
CA THR A 71 29.08 -25.06 -30.29
C THR A 71 27.81 -24.38 -30.82
N LYS A 72 27.95 -23.56 -31.87
CA LYS A 72 26.83 -22.99 -32.66
C LYS A 72 25.74 -22.23 -31.89
N LYS A 73 26.03 -21.79 -30.65
CA LYS A 73 25.25 -21.00 -29.65
C LYS A 73 24.96 -21.71 -28.32
N ASP A 74 25.21 -23.02 -28.23
CA ASP A 74 24.96 -23.80 -27.01
C ASP A 74 26.26 -24.43 -26.49
N TRP A 75 26.45 -24.40 -25.17
CA TRP A 75 27.49 -25.20 -24.51
C TRP A 75 27.12 -26.66 -24.52
N LYS A 76 28.08 -27.54 -24.83
CA LYS A 76 27.90 -28.98 -24.84
C LYS A 76 28.91 -29.65 -23.93
N ASP A 77 28.40 -30.52 -23.07
CA ASP A 77 29.21 -31.49 -22.34
C ASP A 77 30.01 -32.34 -23.35
N ILE A 78 31.33 -32.39 -23.19
CA ILE A 78 32.25 -33.22 -23.97
C ILE A 78 32.96 -34.28 -23.09
N GLY A 79 32.51 -34.46 -21.84
CA GLY A 79 33.03 -35.45 -20.90
C GLY A 79 34.22 -34.98 -20.06
N GLU A 80 34.74 -35.90 -19.24
CA GLU A 80 35.92 -35.67 -18.38
C GLU A 80 37.15 -35.26 -19.23
N PRO A 81 38.04 -34.38 -18.72
CA PRO A 81 39.28 -34.07 -19.39
C PRO A 81 40.12 -35.33 -19.64
N GLU A 82 40.47 -35.63 -20.90
CA GLU A 82 41.23 -36.84 -21.25
C GLU A 82 42.55 -36.91 -20.46
N SER A 83 42.60 -37.81 -19.48
CA SER A 83 43.81 -38.05 -18.70
C SER A 83 44.94 -38.53 -19.62
N SER A 84 46.02 -37.74 -19.73
CA SER A 84 47.03 -37.91 -20.78
C SER A 84 47.98 -39.08 -20.50
N ALA A 85 47.52 -40.30 -20.79
CA ALA A 85 48.31 -41.53 -20.78
C ALA A 85 47.92 -42.42 -21.99
N SER A 86 48.84 -42.98 -22.77
CA SER A 86 50.30 -42.83 -22.79
C SER A 86 50.84 -43.39 -24.12
N LYS A 87 51.99 -42.92 -24.63
CA LYS A 87 52.78 -43.62 -25.66
C LYS A 87 54.28 -43.46 -25.44
N GLU A 88 55.02 -44.49 -25.86
CA GLU A 88 56.43 -44.73 -25.60
C GLU A 88 57.34 -44.01 -26.62
N ASP A 89 58.54 -43.55 -26.22
CA ASP A 89 59.76 -44.38 -26.30
C ASP A 89 60.99 -43.72 -25.60
N LYS A 90 62.14 -44.39 -25.62
CA LYS A 90 63.39 -44.11 -24.86
C LYS A 90 64.00 -42.71 -25.08
N SER A 91 64.54 -42.10 -24.01
CA SER A 91 65.99 -41.79 -23.94
C SER A 91 66.53 -41.49 -22.53
N SER A 92 67.59 -42.21 -22.15
CA SER A 92 68.76 -41.79 -21.34
C SER A 92 68.65 -40.83 -20.12
N SER A 93 69.07 -41.36 -18.95
CA SER A 93 69.96 -40.72 -17.93
C SER A 93 69.55 -39.42 -17.18
N SER A 94 69.89 -39.22 -15.89
CA SER A 94 70.43 -40.11 -14.84
C SER A 94 70.57 -39.40 -13.47
N LYS A 95 70.58 -40.22 -12.39
CA LYS A 95 71.35 -40.03 -11.13
C LYS A 95 71.01 -38.89 -10.15
N VAL A 96 71.07 -39.28 -8.86
CA VAL A 96 71.41 -38.47 -7.65
C VAL A 96 70.31 -37.47 -7.21
N LYS A 97 69.65 -37.54 -6.03
CA LYS A 97 69.99 -37.90 -4.62
C LYS A 97 70.58 -36.73 -3.82
N SER A 98 69.97 -36.44 -2.65
CA SER A 98 70.50 -35.62 -1.52
C SER A 98 70.76 -34.12 -1.83
N SER A 99 70.64 -33.18 -0.88
CA SER A 99 70.14 -33.20 0.52
C SER A 99 70.05 -31.76 1.07
N GLU A 100 69.61 -31.62 2.33
CA GLU A 100 70.24 -30.83 3.41
C GLU A 100 71.32 -29.77 3.05
N SER A 101 71.42 -28.59 3.68
CA SER A 101 70.65 -27.96 4.80
C SER A 101 71.33 -26.61 5.21
N LYS A 102 70.89 -26.01 6.34
CA LYS A 102 71.70 -25.18 7.28
C LYS A 102 72.12 -23.77 6.83
N ASP A 103 72.49 -22.82 7.70
CA ASP A 103 72.56 -22.62 9.19
C ASP A 103 72.55 -21.05 9.38
N ASP A 104 72.26 -20.37 10.50
CA ASP A 104 71.83 -20.69 11.89
C ASP A 104 71.09 -19.44 12.50
N ASP A 105 70.92 -19.40 13.83
CA ASP A 105 70.56 -18.27 14.74
C ASP A 105 69.10 -17.72 14.72
N SER A 106 68.32 -17.61 15.81
CA SER A 106 68.50 -17.29 17.26
C SER A 106 68.46 -15.77 17.59
N SER A 107 67.92 -15.28 18.74
CA SER A 107 67.20 -15.93 19.86
C SER A 107 66.25 -14.95 20.60
N SER A 108 65.40 -15.51 21.48
CA SER A 108 64.79 -15.05 22.77
C SER A 108 64.98 -13.60 23.33
N SER A 109 64.21 -13.06 24.30
CA SER A 109 63.35 -13.67 25.33
C SER A 109 62.31 -12.71 25.98
N LYS A 110 61.50 -13.26 26.89
CA LYS A 110 60.38 -12.70 27.71
C LYS A 110 60.76 -11.53 28.66
N ASP A 111 59.76 -10.87 29.28
CA ASP A 111 59.66 -10.91 30.76
C ASP A 111 58.24 -10.61 31.36
N LYS A 112 58.08 -10.74 32.71
CA LYS A 112 56.82 -10.58 33.49
C LYS A 112 57.01 -9.99 34.92
N SER A 113 56.10 -9.10 35.35
CA SER A 113 55.68 -8.82 36.76
C SER A 113 54.43 -7.90 36.72
N SER A 114 53.34 -8.01 37.50
CA SER A 114 53.12 -8.17 38.96
C SER A 114 53.51 -6.92 39.78
N ASP A 115 52.84 -6.53 40.89
CA ASP A 115 51.86 -7.24 41.75
C ASP A 115 51.00 -6.26 42.62
N SER A 116 49.89 -6.75 43.24
CA SER A 116 49.25 -6.25 44.50
C SER A 116 48.60 -4.82 44.50
N LYS A 117 47.68 -4.36 45.39
CA LYS A 117 46.76 -4.83 46.49
C LYS A 117 45.84 -3.60 46.88
N ASP A 118 44.77 -3.57 47.72
CA ASP A 118 44.03 -4.50 48.60
C ASP A 118 42.59 -3.97 48.97
N ASP A 119 41.73 -4.86 49.50
CA ASP A 119 40.66 -4.78 50.55
C ASP A 119 39.53 -3.70 50.69
N GLU A 120 38.32 -4.23 51.01
CA GLU A 120 37.22 -3.76 51.91
C GLU A 120 36.48 -2.39 51.76
N SER A 121 35.33 -2.13 52.43
CA SER A 121 34.07 -2.92 52.61
C SER A 121 32.90 -2.05 53.20
N SER A 122 31.65 -2.55 53.08
CA SER A 122 30.49 -2.32 54.00
C SER A 122 29.63 -1.00 54.02
N SER A 123 28.36 -1.17 53.65
CA SER A 123 27.10 -0.82 54.38
C SER A 123 26.68 0.60 54.87
N SER A 124 25.59 1.10 54.26
CA SER A 124 24.23 1.30 54.87
C SER A 124 23.71 2.64 55.48
N LYS A 125 22.47 2.99 55.03
CA LYS A 125 21.26 3.52 55.74
C LYS A 125 21.20 4.92 56.39
N ASP A 126 20.20 5.69 55.92
CA ASP A 126 19.13 6.37 56.70
C ASP A 126 17.81 6.28 55.88
N LYS A 127 16.53 6.25 56.35
CA LYS A 127 15.75 6.85 57.48
C LYS A 127 15.28 8.30 57.24
N SER A 128 14.16 8.82 57.80
CA SER A 128 12.82 8.32 58.26
C SER A 128 12.06 9.49 58.95
N SER A 129 10.74 9.70 58.92
CA SER A 129 9.56 9.10 58.23
C SER A 129 8.50 10.24 58.00
N ASP A 130 7.17 10.24 58.22
CA ASP A 130 6.12 9.34 58.75
C ASP A 130 4.69 9.89 58.41
N SER A 131 3.61 9.23 58.89
CA SER A 131 2.17 9.63 58.98
C SER A 131 1.18 9.22 57.88
N LYS A 132 -0.12 8.99 58.15
CA LYS A 132 -0.81 8.18 59.20
C LYS A 132 -2.35 8.20 58.97
N ASP A 133 -3.00 7.08 59.30
CA ASP A 133 -4.41 6.90 59.74
C ASP A 133 -5.55 7.79 59.18
N SER A 134 -6.54 7.16 58.54
CA SER A 134 -7.92 7.14 59.08
C SER A 134 -8.81 6.11 58.36
N SER A 135 -9.83 5.62 59.08
CA SER A 135 -10.73 4.54 58.65
C SER A 135 -12.18 4.87 59.02
N SER A 136 -13.14 4.59 58.13
CA SER A 136 -14.57 4.52 58.49
C SER A 136 -15.37 3.67 57.49
N GLU A 137 -16.46 3.09 58.00
CA GLU A 137 -17.44 2.28 57.28
C GLU A 137 -18.54 3.21 56.67
N SER A 138 -19.51 2.82 55.84
CA SER A 138 -20.16 1.52 55.64
C SER A 138 -21.09 1.51 54.39
N LYS A 139 -21.58 0.29 54.02
CA LYS A 139 -22.83 -0.02 53.27
C LYS A 139 -22.92 0.22 51.75
N LYS A 140 -23.04 -0.92 51.05
CA LYS A 140 -24.06 -1.31 50.03
C LYS A 140 -24.39 -0.38 48.86
N ASP A 141 -24.33 -0.93 47.64
CA ASP A 141 -25.52 -1.57 47.02
C ASP A 141 -25.11 -2.58 45.92
N ASP A 142 -26.06 -3.40 45.45
CA ASP A 142 -25.84 -4.54 44.56
C ASP A 142 -25.81 -4.18 43.06
N SER A 143 -24.94 -4.83 42.27
CA SER A 143 -25.30 -5.42 40.96
C SER A 143 -24.16 -6.26 40.37
N SER A 144 -24.50 -7.19 39.47
CA SER A 144 -23.56 -8.16 38.90
C SER A 144 -22.82 -7.65 37.67
N SER A 145 -21.53 -7.94 37.60
CA SER A 145 -20.81 -8.10 36.32
C SER A 145 -20.00 -9.39 36.35
N SER A 146 -20.01 -10.13 35.25
CA SER A 146 -19.36 -11.43 35.14
C SER A 146 -17.89 -11.27 34.74
N THR A 147 -16.97 -11.47 35.69
CA THR A 147 -15.54 -11.50 35.40
C THR A 147 -15.21 -12.71 34.51
N ALA A 148 -14.75 -12.46 33.29
CA ALA A 148 -14.20 -13.52 32.44
C ALA A 148 -12.88 -14.04 33.05
N PRO A 149 -12.63 -15.36 33.09
CA PRO A 149 -11.35 -15.89 33.55
C PRO A 149 -10.25 -15.53 32.56
N SER A 150 -9.20 -14.86 33.04
CA SER A 150 -8.06 -14.46 32.22
C SER A 150 -7.22 -15.66 31.81
N SER A 151 -7.18 -15.97 30.50
CA SER A 151 -6.33 -17.02 29.94
C SER A 151 -4.87 -16.59 29.88
N SER A 152 -4.11 -16.88 30.95
CA SER A 152 -2.67 -16.63 31.04
C SER A 152 -1.87 -17.92 31.27
N SER A 153 -1.90 -18.81 30.27
CA SER A 153 -0.98 -19.95 30.15
C SER A 153 -0.46 -19.97 28.71
N VAL A 154 0.82 -19.61 28.54
CA VAL A 154 1.49 -19.70 27.24
C VAL A 154 1.63 -21.18 26.88
N PHE A 155 1.05 -21.58 25.75
CA PHE A 155 1.40 -22.85 25.12
C PHE A 155 2.60 -22.63 24.20
N GLU A 156 3.47 -23.62 24.15
CA GLU A 156 4.84 -23.44 23.67
C GLU A 156 4.93 -23.48 22.13
N SER A 157 5.89 -22.73 21.57
CA SER A 157 6.37 -22.98 20.21
C SER A 157 7.02 -24.36 20.15
N SER A 158 6.93 -25.09 19.02
CA SER A 158 7.61 -26.40 18.84
C SER A 158 9.14 -26.30 18.91
N SER A 159 9.70 -25.10 19.07
CA SER A 159 11.10 -24.84 19.43
C SER A 159 11.44 -24.98 20.93
N SER A 160 10.50 -25.29 21.83
CA SER A 160 10.80 -25.63 23.25
C SER A 160 11.32 -27.06 23.44
N VAL A 161 11.26 -27.85 22.37
CA VAL A 161 11.50 -29.29 22.36
C VAL A 161 12.87 -29.70 22.92
N GLN A 162 12.83 -30.82 23.64
CA GLN A 162 13.94 -31.61 24.16
C GLN A 162 15.12 -31.71 23.19
N GLY A 163 16.34 -31.74 23.73
CA GLY A 163 17.57 -31.71 22.95
C GLY A 163 17.60 -32.81 21.89
N ALA A 164 18.13 -32.53 20.69
CA ALA A 164 18.13 -33.46 19.55
C ALA A 164 18.82 -34.82 19.80
N ASN A 165 19.54 -34.96 20.92
CA ASN A 165 20.19 -36.19 21.38
C ASN A 165 19.48 -36.87 22.57
N GLU A 166 18.44 -36.28 23.14
CA GLU A 166 17.69 -36.79 24.28
C GLU A 166 16.70 -37.88 23.84
N THR A 167 16.60 -38.95 24.64
CA THR A 167 15.63 -40.03 24.44
C THR A 167 14.30 -39.67 25.07
N VAL A 168 13.23 -39.63 24.28
CA VAL A 168 11.87 -39.37 24.75
C VAL A 168 11.18 -40.71 25.00
N GLU A 169 10.55 -40.88 26.17
CA GLU A 169 9.85 -42.12 26.51
C GLU A 169 8.55 -42.27 25.71
N ASN A 170 8.17 -43.53 25.45
CA ASN A 170 6.96 -43.88 24.72
C ASN A 170 5.73 -43.74 25.65
N VAL A 171 4.76 -42.88 25.29
CA VAL A 171 3.60 -42.50 26.11
C VAL A 171 2.33 -43.13 25.56
N ALA A 172 1.87 -44.21 26.20
CA ALA A 172 0.63 -44.90 25.81
C ALA A 172 -0.63 -44.05 26.08
N ILE A 173 -1.45 -43.86 25.04
CA ILE A 173 -2.70 -43.09 25.10
C ILE A 173 -3.85 -44.00 25.51
N SER A 174 -4.52 -43.70 26.63
CA SER A 174 -5.59 -44.56 27.19
C SER A 174 -6.97 -43.91 27.12
N LYS A 175 -7.86 -44.44 26.27
CA LYS A 175 -9.29 -44.06 26.11
C LYS A 175 -9.53 -42.55 25.91
N LYS A 176 -8.57 -41.85 25.30
CA LYS A 176 -8.57 -40.40 25.10
C LYS A 176 -9.58 -40.02 24.01
N THR A 177 -10.23 -38.87 24.19
CA THR A 177 -11.01 -38.20 23.15
C THR A 177 -10.46 -36.79 23.02
N PHE A 178 -10.32 -36.32 21.77
CA PHE A 178 -9.83 -34.99 21.43
C PHE A 178 -10.73 -34.37 20.34
N THR A 179 -10.67 -33.05 20.19
CA THR A 179 -11.33 -32.32 19.11
C THR A 179 -10.32 -31.91 18.04
N GLY A 180 -10.79 -31.31 16.94
CA GLY A 180 -9.90 -30.74 15.95
C GLY A 180 -10.63 -30.21 14.73
N VAL A 181 -9.87 -29.60 13.82
CA VAL A 181 -10.34 -29.18 12.50
C VAL A 181 -9.54 -29.84 11.38
N ALA A 182 -10.20 -30.11 10.26
CA ALA A 182 -9.57 -30.52 9.00
C ALA A 182 -9.65 -29.38 7.99
N GLU A 183 -8.49 -28.86 7.56
CA GLU A 183 -8.39 -27.57 6.87
C GLU A 183 -7.38 -27.55 5.70
N LYS A 184 -7.92 -27.42 4.50
CA LYS A 184 -7.30 -26.72 3.38
C LYS A 184 -7.86 -25.29 3.47
N GLY A 185 -8.99 -25.02 2.81
CA GLY A 185 -10.08 -24.37 3.53
C GLY A 185 -10.91 -25.42 4.29
N PRO A 186 -12.00 -25.05 5.00
CA PRO A 186 -12.78 -26.00 5.79
C PRO A 186 -13.19 -27.24 5.01
N PHE A 187 -12.86 -28.43 5.52
CA PHE A 187 -13.43 -29.67 4.99
C PHE A 187 -14.92 -29.76 5.35
N ALA A 188 -15.72 -30.27 4.43
CA ALA A 188 -17.17 -30.33 4.62
C ALA A 188 -17.60 -31.46 5.56
N SER A 189 -18.78 -31.32 6.17
CA SER A 189 -19.40 -32.37 6.97
C SER A 189 -19.53 -33.69 6.18
N GLY A 190 -19.27 -34.82 6.86
CA GLY A 190 -19.13 -36.15 6.25
C GLY A 190 -17.76 -36.42 5.58
N THR A 191 -16.76 -35.55 5.75
CA THR A 191 -15.37 -35.86 5.39
C THR A 191 -14.83 -36.95 6.31
N ALA A 192 -14.24 -38.00 5.74
CA ALA A 192 -13.69 -39.11 6.52
C ALA A 192 -12.35 -38.71 7.16
N ILE A 193 -12.26 -38.88 8.48
CA ILE A 193 -11.03 -38.75 9.26
C ILE A 193 -10.57 -40.14 9.68
N LYS A 194 -9.32 -40.48 9.36
CA LYS A 194 -8.65 -41.73 9.77
C LYS A 194 -7.44 -41.39 10.63
N LEU A 195 -7.29 -42.08 11.74
CA LEU A 195 -6.08 -42.14 12.55
C LEU A 195 -5.47 -43.53 12.41
N SER A 196 -4.16 -43.58 12.13
CA SER A 196 -3.38 -44.81 12.14
C SER A 196 -2.30 -44.70 13.23
N GLU A 197 -2.24 -45.68 14.12
CA GLU A 197 -1.21 -45.77 15.15
C GLU A 197 0.17 -45.99 14.52
N LEU A 198 1.16 -45.23 15.00
CA LEU A 198 2.57 -45.48 14.75
C LEU A 198 3.21 -45.97 16.06
N ASP A 199 4.34 -46.67 15.98
CA ASP A 199 5.15 -47.00 17.15
C ASP A 199 6.28 -45.98 17.40
N ASP A 200 7.20 -46.30 18.32
CA ASP A 200 8.36 -45.48 18.68
C ASP A 200 9.46 -45.40 17.62
N VAL A 201 9.38 -46.17 16.52
CA VAL A 201 10.22 -45.98 15.32
C VAL A 201 9.43 -45.37 14.14
N LEU A 202 8.19 -44.93 14.39
CA LEU A 202 7.21 -44.42 13.42
C LEU A 202 6.65 -45.45 12.43
N ASP A 203 6.80 -46.75 12.69
CA ASP A 203 6.24 -47.81 11.83
C ASP A 203 4.72 -47.97 12.08
N PRO A 204 3.88 -48.15 11.03
CA PRO A 204 2.44 -48.35 11.20
C PRO A 204 2.10 -49.70 11.84
N THR A 205 1.52 -49.68 13.04
CA THR A 205 1.23 -50.91 13.83
C THR A 205 0.07 -51.76 13.29
N GLY A 206 -0.74 -51.17 12.40
CA GLY A 206 -2.02 -51.72 11.93
C GLY A 206 -3.25 -51.33 12.77
N THR A 207 -3.09 -50.71 13.94
CA THR A 207 -4.24 -50.17 14.70
C THR A 207 -4.76 -48.90 14.00
N THR A 208 -6.04 -48.87 13.61
CA THR A 208 -6.65 -47.68 13.01
C THR A 208 -8.02 -47.35 13.59
N PHE A 209 -8.32 -46.06 13.71
CA PHE A 209 -9.61 -45.51 14.13
C PHE A 209 -10.15 -44.59 13.03
N GLU A 210 -11.47 -44.56 12.83
CA GLU A 210 -12.12 -43.73 11.83
C GLU A 210 -13.35 -43.03 12.41
N TRP A 211 -13.59 -41.79 11.97
CA TRP A 211 -14.75 -40.95 12.29
C TRP A 211 -14.94 -39.91 11.18
N GLU A 212 -15.83 -38.94 11.36
CA GLU A 212 -16.14 -37.92 10.34
C GLU A 212 -16.05 -36.48 10.87
N VAL A 213 -15.84 -35.54 9.94
CA VAL A 213 -16.09 -34.11 10.16
C VAL A 213 -17.59 -33.90 10.35
N THR A 214 -17.93 -33.12 11.38
CA THR A 214 -19.32 -32.91 11.81
C THR A 214 -19.89 -31.55 11.41
N SER A 215 -19.07 -30.51 11.27
CA SER A 215 -19.50 -29.15 10.91
C SER A 215 -19.01 -28.69 9.54
N GLU A 216 -19.59 -27.61 9.01
CA GLU A 216 -19.14 -26.95 7.79
C GLU A 216 -17.87 -26.08 7.99
N LEU A 217 -17.33 -26.02 9.22
CA LEU A 217 -16.05 -25.39 9.54
C LEU A 217 -14.89 -26.40 9.62
N GLY A 218 -15.10 -27.67 9.25
CA GLY A 218 -14.07 -28.71 9.32
C GLY A 218 -13.94 -29.38 10.69
N GLU A 219 -14.79 -29.03 11.66
CA GLU A 219 -14.69 -29.47 13.05
C GLU A 219 -15.11 -30.95 13.23
N TYR A 220 -14.34 -31.67 14.04
CA TYR A 220 -14.60 -33.05 14.41
C TYR A 220 -14.35 -33.29 15.91
N THR A 221 -14.89 -34.41 16.41
CA THR A 221 -14.53 -34.98 17.72
C THR A 221 -14.12 -36.44 17.50
N SER A 222 -12.99 -36.85 18.06
CA SER A 222 -12.45 -38.19 17.85
C SER A 222 -13.33 -39.27 18.49
N ALA A 223 -13.22 -40.50 17.97
CA ALA A 223 -13.57 -41.68 18.75
C ALA A 223 -12.71 -41.75 20.04
N LYS A 224 -13.10 -42.61 21.00
CA LYS A 224 -12.23 -42.92 22.15
C LYS A 224 -11.07 -43.80 21.70
N VAL A 225 -9.94 -43.17 21.39
CA VAL A 225 -8.73 -43.87 20.92
C VAL A 225 -8.00 -44.53 22.09
N THR A 226 -7.30 -45.61 21.82
CA THR A 226 -6.35 -46.22 22.76
C THR A 226 -5.17 -46.72 21.93
N LEU A 227 -3.97 -46.25 22.28
CA LEU A 227 -2.74 -46.43 21.52
C LEU A 227 -1.61 -46.83 22.48
N LYS A 228 -0.66 -47.63 22.00
CA LYS A 228 0.57 -47.99 22.70
C LYS A 228 1.58 -46.84 22.71
N SER A 229 1.50 -45.94 21.73
CA SER A 229 2.33 -44.76 21.60
C SER A 229 1.51 -43.48 21.39
N GLN A 230 2.15 -42.35 21.63
CA GLN A 230 1.61 -41.01 21.39
C GLN A 230 1.58 -40.67 19.90
N TYR A 231 2.38 -41.33 19.06
CA TYR A 231 2.52 -40.97 17.64
C TYR A 231 1.42 -41.59 16.77
N ALA A 232 0.87 -40.77 15.87
CA ALA A 232 -0.11 -41.23 14.91
C ALA A 232 0.01 -40.51 13.56
N LEU A 233 -0.31 -41.22 12.48
CA LEU A 233 -0.57 -40.63 11.18
C LEU A 233 -2.07 -40.39 11.04
N MET A 234 -2.47 -39.13 11.09
CA MET A 234 -3.85 -38.71 10.83
C MET A 234 -4.03 -38.36 9.35
N GLN A 235 -5.22 -38.62 8.82
CA GLN A 235 -5.58 -38.38 7.43
C GLN A 235 -7.03 -37.87 7.34
N ALA A 236 -7.24 -36.78 6.59
CA ALA A 236 -8.56 -36.30 6.20
C ALA A 236 -8.76 -36.54 4.71
N ASN A 237 -9.86 -37.18 4.30
CA ASN A 237 -10.20 -37.37 2.88
C ASN A 237 -11.64 -36.94 2.61
N GLY A 238 -11.83 -35.91 1.78
CA GLY A 238 -13.14 -35.35 1.50
C GLY A 238 -13.10 -34.09 0.63
N TYR A 239 -14.24 -33.42 0.55
CA TYR A 239 -14.39 -32.17 -0.17
C TYR A 239 -14.11 -30.99 0.76
N TYR A 240 -13.50 -29.93 0.25
CA TYR A 240 -13.09 -28.76 1.01
C TYR A 240 -13.66 -27.47 0.43
N TYR A 241 -13.74 -26.41 1.22
CA TYR A 241 -14.03 -25.07 0.72
C TYR A 241 -12.78 -24.47 0.07
N ASN A 242 -12.86 -24.15 -1.21
CA ASN A 242 -11.83 -23.48 -1.98
C ASN A 242 -12.02 -21.96 -1.87
N GLU A 243 -11.26 -21.37 -0.95
CA GLU A 243 -11.22 -19.95 -0.58
C GLU A 243 -11.05 -19.04 -1.79
N ASN A 244 -10.22 -19.44 -2.76
CA ASN A 244 -9.89 -18.66 -3.96
C ASN A 244 -11.04 -18.61 -4.97
N THR A 245 -12.00 -19.54 -4.90
CA THR A 245 -13.19 -19.59 -5.78
C THR A 245 -14.51 -19.36 -5.04
N TYR A 246 -14.45 -19.24 -3.71
CA TYR A 246 -15.55 -19.06 -2.78
C TYR A 246 -16.58 -20.21 -2.77
N LYS A 247 -16.17 -21.45 -3.10
CA LYS A 247 -17.03 -22.61 -3.33
C LYS A 247 -16.46 -23.89 -2.74
N LYS A 248 -17.31 -24.89 -2.48
CA LYS A 248 -16.89 -26.29 -2.24
C LYS A 248 -16.21 -26.86 -3.49
N SER A 249 -15.16 -27.67 -3.28
CA SER A 249 -14.41 -28.36 -4.33
C SER A 249 -15.29 -29.34 -5.11
N ALA A 250 -14.91 -29.60 -6.36
CA ALA A 250 -15.51 -30.63 -7.21
C ALA A 250 -14.75 -31.98 -7.10
N GLY A 251 -13.46 -31.94 -6.77
CA GLY A 251 -12.67 -33.11 -6.37
C GLY A 251 -12.58 -33.27 -4.85
N GLN A 252 -12.29 -34.50 -4.41
CA GLN A 252 -11.84 -34.75 -3.04
C GLN A 252 -10.32 -34.53 -2.94
N LEU A 253 -9.86 -34.07 -1.78
CA LEU A 253 -8.45 -33.99 -1.42
C LEU A 253 -8.18 -34.90 -0.22
N THR A 254 -7.01 -35.55 -0.22
CA THR A 254 -6.49 -36.24 0.97
C THR A 254 -5.34 -35.43 1.57
N LEU A 255 -5.51 -34.96 2.79
CA LEU A 255 -4.42 -34.43 3.62
C LEU A 255 -3.97 -35.49 4.61
N LYS A 256 -2.69 -35.46 4.99
CA LYS A 256 -2.08 -36.29 6.04
C LYS A 256 -1.37 -35.39 7.05
N SER A 257 -1.19 -35.83 8.29
CA SER A 257 -0.38 -35.11 9.29
C SER A 257 0.15 -36.12 10.32
N LEU A 258 1.43 -36.02 10.65
CA LEU A 258 2.04 -36.79 11.74
C LEU A 258 1.94 -35.96 13.02
N VAL A 259 1.29 -36.52 14.03
CA VAL A 259 0.88 -35.82 15.26
C VAL A 259 1.41 -36.55 16.50
N ASP A 260 1.65 -35.78 17.56
CA ASP A 260 1.92 -36.29 18.91
C ASP A 260 0.68 -36.10 19.78
N LEU A 261 0.19 -37.17 20.42
CA LEU A 261 -1.05 -37.17 21.20
C LEU A 261 -0.87 -37.13 22.72
N SER A 262 0.35 -36.98 23.27
CA SER A 262 0.59 -37.10 24.71
C SER A 262 -0.28 -36.14 25.53
N ASP A 263 -0.08 -34.83 25.34
CA ASP A 263 -0.54 -33.80 26.29
C ASP A 263 -1.53 -32.77 25.69
N ARG A 264 -1.90 -32.91 24.41
CA ARG A 264 -2.92 -32.06 23.75
C ARG A 264 -4.33 -32.65 23.76
N ASN A 265 -5.34 -31.79 23.75
CA ASN A 265 -6.77 -32.16 23.66
C ASN A 265 -7.43 -31.71 22.34
N SER A 266 -6.67 -31.05 21.48
CA SER A 266 -7.00 -30.61 20.12
C SER A 266 -5.94 -31.14 19.15
N VAL A 267 -6.33 -31.54 17.94
CA VAL A 267 -5.42 -32.03 16.90
C VAL A 267 -5.94 -31.64 15.52
N ASN A 268 -5.22 -30.80 14.78
CA ASN A 268 -5.67 -30.30 13.48
C ASN A 268 -4.95 -31.02 12.34
N ILE A 269 -5.67 -31.28 11.24
CA ILE A 269 -5.11 -31.82 9.99
C ILE A 269 -5.13 -30.71 8.96
N ASN A 270 -3.97 -30.24 8.52
CA ASN A 270 -3.90 -29.10 7.60
C ASN A 270 -2.80 -29.22 6.55
N VAL A 271 -2.77 -28.28 5.59
CA VAL A 271 -1.82 -28.31 4.46
C VAL A 271 -0.36 -28.27 4.90
N LEU A 272 -0.01 -27.56 5.99
CA LEU A 272 1.37 -27.51 6.47
C LEU A 272 1.78 -28.85 7.10
N GLY A 273 0.92 -29.47 7.91
CA GLY A 273 1.11 -30.83 8.42
C GLY A 273 1.28 -31.87 7.30
N HIS A 274 0.61 -31.68 6.17
CA HIS A 274 0.75 -32.53 4.99
C HIS A 274 2.06 -32.32 4.22
N LEU A 275 2.63 -31.12 4.22
CA LEU A 275 3.96 -30.91 3.64
C LEU A 275 5.07 -31.47 4.53
N ALA A 276 4.91 -31.42 5.87
CA ALA A 276 5.92 -31.92 6.81
C ALA A 276 5.93 -33.45 6.97
N HIS A 277 4.80 -34.17 6.85
CA HIS A 277 4.68 -35.54 7.38
C HIS A 277 5.76 -36.54 6.91
N LYS A 278 6.15 -36.51 5.63
CA LYS A 278 7.24 -37.33 5.07
C LYS A 278 8.60 -36.95 5.66
N ARG A 279 8.90 -35.65 5.68
CA ARG A 279 10.14 -35.11 6.22
C ARG A 279 10.36 -35.46 7.70
N ILE A 280 9.30 -35.54 8.50
CA ILE A 280 9.40 -35.97 9.91
C ILE A 280 9.90 -37.41 10.00
N ILE A 281 9.37 -38.31 9.16
CA ILE A 281 9.78 -39.73 9.10
C ILE A 281 11.23 -39.83 8.64
N ASN A 282 11.61 -39.13 7.57
CA ASN A 282 12.98 -39.12 7.06
C ASN A 282 13.99 -38.61 8.11
N LEU A 283 13.69 -37.53 8.82
CA LEU A 283 14.55 -36.91 9.83
C LEU A 283 14.79 -37.77 11.08
N PHE A 284 13.88 -38.71 11.38
CA PHE A 284 13.95 -39.57 12.55
C PHE A 284 14.31 -41.01 12.19
N ALA A 285 13.49 -41.69 11.40
CA ALA A 285 13.58 -43.12 11.16
C ALA A 285 14.60 -43.50 10.06
N GLU A 286 14.67 -42.72 8.98
CA GLU A 286 15.48 -43.08 7.80
C GLU A 286 16.92 -42.55 7.89
N SER A 287 17.08 -41.26 8.22
CA SER A 287 18.40 -40.60 8.31
C SER A 287 19.04 -40.66 9.70
N GLY A 288 18.25 -40.90 10.75
CA GLY A 288 18.71 -40.83 12.15
C GLY A 288 19.24 -39.47 12.60
N LYS A 289 18.95 -38.37 11.86
CA LYS A 289 19.46 -37.01 12.13
C LYS A 289 19.01 -36.48 13.50
N TYR A 290 17.86 -36.93 14.00
CA TYR A 290 17.35 -36.63 15.34
C TYR A 290 17.03 -37.93 16.10
N LYS A 291 17.31 -37.97 17.41
CA LYS A 291 17.06 -39.15 18.25
C LYS A 291 15.66 -39.22 18.88
N ASN A 292 14.80 -38.25 18.59
CA ASN A 292 13.41 -38.25 19.02
C ASN A 292 12.50 -37.58 17.99
N VAL A 293 11.25 -38.04 17.93
CA VAL A 293 10.22 -37.54 16.99
C VAL A 293 9.91 -36.06 17.20
N PRO A 294 9.80 -35.51 18.43
CA PRO A 294 9.55 -34.08 18.62
C PRO A 294 10.60 -33.18 17.97
N ALA A 295 11.89 -33.52 18.05
CA ALA A 295 12.96 -32.70 17.48
C ALA A 295 13.01 -32.82 15.94
N ALA A 296 12.75 -34.01 15.40
CA ALA A 296 12.56 -34.20 13.95
C ALA A 296 11.36 -33.40 13.44
N LYS A 297 10.27 -33.36 14.21
CA LYS A 297 9.04 -32.61 13.91
C LYS A 297 9.26 -31.10 13.93
N ALA A 298 9.84 -30.56 15.00
CA ALA A 298 10.20 -29.14 15.09
C ALA A 298 11.14 -28.69 13.95
N ALA A 299 12.07 -29.55 13.54
CA ALA A 299 12.95 -29.30 12.40
C ALA A 299 12.19 -29.31 11.07
N ALA A 300 11.37 -30.33 10.79
CA ALA A 300 10.58 -30.42 9.56
C ALA A 300 9.61 -29.24 9.38
N GLU A 301 8.90 -28.85 10.45
CA GLU A 301 7.97 -27.71 10.43
C GLU A 301 8.69 -26.39 10.07
N LYS A 302 9.87 -26.19 10.66
CA LYS A 302 10.71 -25.01 10.43
C LYS A 302 11.34 -25.01 9.04
N GLU A 303 11.78 -26.16 8.53
CA GLU A 303 12.26 -26.35 7.15
C GLU A 303 11.13 -26.03 6.15
N VAL A 304 9.90 -26.51 6.37
CA VAL A 304 8.71 -26.19 5.55
C VAL A 304 8.39 -24.70 5.56
N LEU A 305 8.28 -24.04 6.72
CA LEU A 305 7.99 -22.60 6.78
C LEU A 305 9.09 -21.74 6.13
N ALA A 306 10.35 -22.11 6.30
CA ALA A 306 11.48 -21.41 5.67
C ALA A 306 11.40 -21.46 4.14
N ALA A 307 10.90 -22.54 3.54
CA ALA A 307 10.74 -22.67 2.09
C ALA A 307 9.65 -21.76 1.47
N PHE A 308 8.77 -21.18 2.28
CA PHE A 308 7.86 -20.08 1.90
C PHE A 308 8.42 -18.68 2.24
N GLY A 309 9.65 -18.58 2.78
CA GLY A 309 10.25 -17.34 3.25
C GLY A 309 9.80 -16.90 4.66
N TRP A 310 9.24 -17.80 5.46
CA TRP A 310 8.64 -17.48 6.77
C TRP A 310 9.44 -18.05 7.96
N SER A 311 10.76 -17.99 7.86
CA SER A 311 11.72 -18.43 8.88
C SER A 311 11.45 -17.85 10.26
N GLY A 312 11.57 -18.68 11.30
CA GLY A 312 11.40 -18.25 12.70
C GLY A 312 11.35 -19.44 13.66
N ASN A 313 10.65 -19.25 14.77
CA ASN A 313 10.04 -20.35 15.52
C ASN A 313 8.53 -20.33 15.22
N ASN A 314 7.84 -21.43 15.50
CA ASN A 314 6.42 -21.62 15.22
C ASN A 314 5.76 -22.49 16.28
N HIS A 315 4.44 -22.46 16.36
CA HIS A 315 3.64 -23.50 17.06
C HIS A 315 3.61 -24.79 16.23
N ALA A 316 3.33 -25.93 16.85
CA ALA A 316 3.25 -27.21 16.13
C ALA A 316 2.11 -27.20 15.11
N PHE A 317 2.30 -27.83 13.95
CA PHE A 317 1.34 -27.67 12.85
C PHE A 317 -0.06 -28.23 13.17
N GLU A 318 -0.19 -29.21 14.05
CA GLU A 318 -1.49 -29.74 14.52
C GLU A 318 -2.20 -28.87 15.56
N ASP A 319 -1.61 -27.75 16.00
CA ASP A 319 -2.30 -26.76 16.83
C ASP A 319 -2.86 -25.58 16.00
N LEU A 320 -2.44 -25.44 14.75
CA LEU A 320 -2.80 -24.32 13.87
C LEU A 320 -4.18 -24.49 13.21
N SER A 321 -4.91 -23.38 13.02
CA SER A 321 -6.14 -23.30 12.23
C SER A 321 -6.20 -22.01 11.40
N ILE A 322 -6.78 -22.07 10.20
CA ILE A 322 -7.02 -20.91 9.33
C ILE A 322 -7.94 -19.84 9.94
N PHE A 323 -8.66 -20.16 11.02
CA PHE A 323 -9.47 -19.22 11.80
C PHE A 323 -8.89 -18.94 13.20
N GLY A 324 -7.69 -19.41 13.48
CA GLY A 324 -6.98 -19.15 14.73
C GLY A 324 -6.51 -17.69 14.88
N SER A 325 -5.81 -17.42 15.97
CA SER A 325 -5.40 -16.07 16.40
C SER A 325 -3.88 -15.89 16.54
N TYR A 326 -3.09 -16.95 16.32
CA TYR A 326 -1.63 -16.88 16.32
C TYR A 326 -1.09 -16.27 15.02
N GLU A 327 0.17 -15.84 15.04
CA GLU A 327 0.85 -15.39 13.83
C GLU A 327 1.14 -16.54 12.84
N ASP A 328 1.22 -17.79 13.33
CA ASP A 328 1.39 -18.97 12.48
C ASP A 328 0.09 -19.40 11.79
N ASP A 329 -1.09 -19.10 12.35
CA ASP A 329 -2.39 -19.32 11.70
C ASP A 329 -2.51 -18.47 10.42
N ALA A 330 -1.92 -17.27 10.43
CA ALA A 330 -1.81 -16.42 9.26
C ALA A 330 -0.91 -17.05 8.17
N LYS A 331 0.17 -17.75 8.56
CA LYS A 331 1.04 -18.51 7.65
C LYS A 331 0.31 -19.71 7.06
N LEU A 332 -0.46 -20.44 7.87
CA LEU A 332 -1.27 -21.58 7.41
C LEU A 332 -2.30 -21.14 6.35
N LEU A 333 -3.09 -20.10 6.63
CA LEU A 333 -4.07 -19.59 5.68
C LEU A 333 -3.40 -19.01 4.42
N ALA A 334 -2.26 -18.33 4.55
CA ALA A 334 -1.48 -17.87 3.39
C ALA A 334 -0.97 -19.04 2.53
N ALA A 335 -0.44 -20.11 3.14
CA ALA A 335 -0.02 -21.31 2.43
C ALA A 335 -1.20 -21.97 1.70
N SER A 336 -2.35 -22.10 2.36
CA SER A 336 -3.56 -22.68 1.78
C SER A 336 -4.06 -21.94 0.53
N ILE A 337 -4.06 -20.60 0.58
CA ILE A 337 -4.43 -19.72 -0.53
C ILE A 337 -3.41 -19.80 -1.66
N LEU A 338 -2.11 -19.73 -1.33
CA LEU A 338 -1.02 -19.75 -2.30
C LEU A 338 -0.89 -21.10 -3.03
N LEU A 339 -0.94 -22.22 -2.29
CA LEU A 339 -0.78 -23.57 -2.85
C LEU A 339 -1.91 -23.93 -3.81
N GLN A 340 -3.14 -23.47 -3.54
CA GLN A 340 -4.26 -23.56 -4.46
C GLN A 340 -4.08 -22.64 -5.68
N GLY A 341 -3.69 -21.38 -5.46
CA GLY A 341 -3.58 -20.37 -6.51
C GLY A 341 -4.78 -20.38 -7.47
N GLY A 342 -4.50 -20.58 -8.76
CA GLY A 342 -5.50 -20.78 -9.82
C GLY A 342 -5.66 -22.23 -10.31
N LEU A 343 -5.15 -23.22 -9.55
CA LEU A 343 -5.12 -24.64 -9.90
C LEU A 343 -6.50 -25.30 -9.76
N SER A 344 -6.74 -26.37 -10.54
CA SER A 344 -7.86 -27.27 -10.28
C SER A 344 -7.62 -28.12 -9.02
N ASP A 345 -8.66 -28.74 -8.50
CA ASP A 345 -8.57 -29.60 -7.31
C ASP A 345 -7.64 -30.82 -7.54
N ALA A 346 -7.55 -31.30 -8.79
CA ALA A 346 -6.63 -32.36 -9.19
C ALA A 346 -5.16 -31.86 -9.27
N ASP A 347 -4.95 -30.68 -9.83
CA ASP A 347 -3.62 -30.06 -9.93
C ASP A 347 -3.07 -29.67 -8.54
N LEU A 348 -3.94 -29.24 -7.62
CA LEU A 348 -3.57 -29.04 -6.20
C LEU A 348 -3.16 -30.37 -5.55
N THR A 349 -3.92 -31.44 -5.76
CA THR A 349 -3.60 -32.77 -5.22
C THR A 349 -2.25 -33.26 -5.73
N SER A 350 -1.96 -33.04 -7.02
CA SER A 350 -0.64 -33.30 -7.61
C SER A 350 0.45 -32.44 -6.96
N ARG A 351 0.25 -31.11 -6.87
CA ARG A 351 1.22 -30.17 -6.27
C ARG A 351 1.56 -30.52 -4.82
N LEU A 352 0.56 -30.84 -3.99
CA LEU A 352 0.78 -31.23 -2.59
C LEU A 352 1.57 -32.55 -2.49
N THR A 353 1.27 -33.53 -3.34
CA THR A 353 1.98 -34.81 -3.39
C THR A 353 3.44 -34.65 -3.82
N THR A 354 3.68 -33.84 -4.87
CA THR A 354 5.03 -33.53 -5.35
C THR A 354 5.81 -32.75 -4.30
N LEU A 355 5.23 -31.70 -3.71
CA LEU A 355 5.92 -30.85 -2.75
C LEU A 355 6.24 -31.57 -1.44
N ALA A 356 5.33 -32.42 -0.93
CA ALA A 356 5.62 -33.26 0.24
C ALA A 356 6.71 -34.31 -0.02
N THR A 357 7.04 -34.61 -1.28
CA THR A 357 8.15 -35.49 -1.68
C THR A 357 9.43 -34.69 -1.92
N ASP A 358 9.35 -33.49 -2.51
CA ASP A 358 10.46 -32.53 -2.66
C ASP A 358 11.05 -32.16 -1.29
N PHE A 359 10.20 -31.99 -0.27
CA PHE A 359 10.62 -31.76 1.12
C PHE A 359 11.28 -32.95 1.82
N GLU A 360 11.15 -34.19 1.32
CA GLU A 360 11.45 -35.43 2.06
C GLU A 360 12.94 -35.58 2.38
N ASP A 361 13.81 -35.41 1.37
CA ASP A 361 15.25 -35.69 1.47
C ASP A 361 16.07 -34.54 2.08
N ASP A 362 15.79 -33.27 1.73
CA ASP A 362 16.63 -32.13 2.14
C ASP A 362 15.89 -31.00 2.87
N GLY A 363 14.55 -31.06 2.96
CA GLY A 363 13.74 -30.04 3.63
C GLY A 363 13.58 -28.73 2.84
N ARG A 364 13.95 -28.71 1.55
CA ARG A 364 13.80 -27.55 0.67
C ARG A 364 12.61 -27.73 -0.28
N TRP A 365 12.38 -26.67 -1.05
CA TRP A 365 11.46 -26.70 -2.18
C TRP A 365 12.25 -26.26 -3.42
N SER A 366 12.57 -27.21 -4.30
CA SER A 366 13.45 -27.06 -5.45
C SER A 366 12.77 -26.40 -6.66
N ASP A 367 11.46 -26.63 -6.85
CA ASP A 367 10.68 -26.09 -7.98
C ASP A 367 10.47 -24.57 -7.88
N SER A 368 11.43 -23.83 -8.44
CA SER A 368 11.39 -22.37 -8.59
C SER A 368 10.28 -21.89 -9.54
N ALA A 369 9.86 -22.69 -10.52
CA ALA A 369 8.80 -22.34 -11.46
C ALA A 369 7.43 -22.37 -10.77
N ALA A 370 7.15 -23.38 -9.94
CA ALA A 370 5.96 -23.44 -9.12
C ALA A 370 5.84 -22.25 -8.16
N LYS A 371 6.96 -21.83 -7.56
CA LYS A 371 7.05 -20.64 -6.68
C LYS A 371 6.76 -19.34 -7.44
N VAL A 372 7.41 -19.12 -8.59
CA VAL A 372 7.19 -17.93 -9.42
C VAL A 372 5.75 -17.87 -9.92
N ALA A 373 5.16 -18.98 -10.36
CA ALA A 373 3.77 -19.04 -10.80
C ALA A 373 2.76 -18.73 -9.67
N MET A 374 3.06 -19.10 -8.42
CA MET A 374 2.24 -18.74 -7.25
C MET A 374 2.35 -17.24 -6.92
N ALA A 375 3.55 -16.67 -6.98
CA ALA A 375 3.76 -15.25 -6.76
C ALA A 375 3.12 -14.40 -7.88
N ASP A 376 3.17 -14.87 -9.14
CA ASP A 376 2.54 -14.21 -10.29
C ASP A 376 1.02 -14.25 -10.16
N TRP A 377 0.47 -15.39 -9.71
CA TRP A 377 -0.95 -15.51 -9.39
C TRP A 377 -1.35 -14.54 -8.26
N ALA A 378 -0.57 -14.47 -7.17
CA ALA A 378 -0.87 -13.59 -6.04
C ALA A 378 -0.89 -12.11 -6.47
N MET A 379 0.15 -11.64 -7.17
CA MET A 379 0.21 -10.25 -7.68
C MET A 379 -0.90 -9.93 -8.69
N LYS A 380 -1.35 -10.92 -9.48
CA LYS A 380 -2.47 -10.79 -10.43
C LYS A 380 -3.84 -10.77 -9.75
N ASN A 381 -3.94 -11.26 -8.50
CA ASN A 381 -5.18 -11.45 -7.75
C ASN A 381 -5.23 -10.66 -6.42
N ASP A 382 -4.38 -9.64 -6.21
CA ASP A 382 -4.37 -8.77 -5.02
C ASP A 382 -5.79 -8.30 -4.61
N SER A 383 -6.59 -7.82 -5.57
CA SER A 383 -7.98 -7.40 -5.31
C SER A 383 -8.87 -8.51 -4.77
N ASN A 384 -8.58 -9.77 -5.11
CA ASN A 384 -9.34 -10.94 -4.67
C ASN A 384 -8.95 -11.34 -3.24
N LEU A 385 -7.76 -10.99 -2.72
CA LEU A 385 -7.39 -11.26 -1.33
C LEU A 385 -8.34 -10.55 -0.35
N THR A 386 -8.70 -9.31 -0.65
CA THR A 386 -9.73 -8.56 0.12
C THR A 386 -11.10 -9.25 0.05
N VAL A 387 -11.44 -9.92 -1.07
CA VAL A 387 -12.68 -10.69 -1.21
C VAL A 387 -12.61 -12.02 -0.46
N ILE A 388 -11.45 -12.72 -0.48
CA ILE A 388 -11.19 -13.93 0.33
C ILE A 388 -11.40 -13.62 1.80
N ARG A 389 -10.75 -12.57 2.33
CA ARG A 389 -10.99 -12.08 3.70
C ARG A 389 -12.46 -11.83 3.96
N THR A 390 -13.14 -11.08 3.09
CA THR A 390 -14.58 -10.78 3.25
C THR A 390 -15.46 -12.04 3.30
N LYS A 391 -15.10 -13.09 2.56
CA LYS A 391 -15.84 -14.37 2.55
C LYS A 391 -15.54 -15.23 3.76
N LEU A 392 -14.28 -15.32 4.19
CA LEU A 392 -13.87 -16.02 5.40
C LEU A 392 -14.46 -15.36 6.66
N THR A 393 -14.43 -14.01 6.74
CA THR A 393 -15.03 -13.24 7.85
C THR A 393 -16.55 -13.42 7.95
N ALA A 394 -17.21 -13.81 6.86
CA ALA A 394 -18.64 -14.15 6.85
C ALA A 394 -18.93 -15.60 7.28
N MET A 395 -17.90 -16.45 7.43
CA MET A 395 -17.99 -17.81 8.00
C MET A 395 -17.60 -17.80 9.48
N ASN A 396 -16.49 -17.16 9.81
CA ASN A 396 -15.98 -16.99 11.16
C ASN A 396 -15.31 -15.61 11.26
N SER A 397 -15.63 -14.82 12.28
CA SER A 397 -15.09 -13.46 12.43
C SER A 397 -13.58 -13.42 12.72
N SER A 398 -13.02 -14.51 13.24
CA SER A 398 -11.58 -14.68 13.44
C SER A 398 -10.90 -15.08 12.14
N VAL A 399 -10.32 -14.11 11.41
CA VAL A 399 -9.52 -14.36 10.20
C VAL A 399 -8.14 -13.73 10.38
N PRO A 400 -7.06 -14.52 10.56
CA PRO A 400 -5.71 -14.02 10.83
C PRO A 400 -5.13 -13.27 9.63
N ASN A 401 -4.05 -12.50 9.82
CA ASN A 401 -3.50 -11.58 8.81
C ASN A 401 -2.67 -12.29 7.72
N PHE A 402 -3.33 -13.10 6.88
CA PHE A 402 -2.69 -13.88 5.82
C PHE A 402 -2.10 -13.01 4.69
N GLU A 403 -2.65 -11.83 4.42
CA GLU A 403 -2.17 -10.93 3.36
C GLU A 403 -0.73 -10.49 3.60
N LYS A 404 -0.32 -10.27 4.86
CA LYS A 404 1.08 -10.07 5.26
C LYS A 404 1.97 -11.17 4.72
N TYR A 405 1.59 -12.44 4.91
CA TYR A 405 2.41 -13.60 4.54
C TYR A 405 2.43 -13.89 3.03
N ILE A 406 1.34 -13.56 2.33
CA ILE A 406 1.33 -13.52 0.86
C ILE A 406 2.26 -12.41 0.34
N SER A 407 2.22 -11.21 0.94
CA SER A 407 3.10 -10.08 0.60
C SER A 407 4.58 -10.42 0.87
N MET A 408 4.88 -11.14 1.95
CA MET A 408 6.23 -11.67 2.25
C MET A 408 6.69 -12.69 1.20
N PHE A 409 5.86 -13.69 0.86
CA PHE A 409 6.19 -14.71 -0.14
C PHE A 409 6.48 -14.08 -1.52
N VAL A 410 5.61 -13.17 -1.96
CA VAL A 410 5.81 -12.39 -3.21
C VAL A 410 7.08 -11.53 -3.13
N GLY A 411 7.36 -10.94 -1.97
CA GLY A 411 8.54 -10.11 -1.72
C GLY A 411 9.85 -10.89 -1.88
N GLU A 412 9.89 -12.11 -1.36
CA GLU A 412 11.04 -13.02 -1.40
C GLU A 412 11.28 -13.57 -2.81
N ILE A 413 10.26 -14.14 -3.45
CA ILE A 413 10.36 -14.78 -4.79
C ILE A 413 10.78 -13.81 -5.91
N TYR A 414 10.64 -12.50 -5.68
CA TYR A 414 11.09 -11.46 -6.61
C TYR A 414 12.26 -10.60 -6.11
N GLY A 415 12.75 -10.80 -4.88
CA GLY A 415 13.80 -9.97 -4.29
C GLY A 415 13.42 -8.48 -4.13
N ILE A 416 12.11 -8.20 -4.03
CA ILE A 416 11.56 -6.83 -3.93
C ILE A 416 11.25 -6.43 -2.47
N GLY A 417 11.23 -7.41 -1.57
CA GLY A 417 10.91 -7.23 -0.15
C GLY A 417 9.41 -7.12 0.13
N VAL A 418 9.10 -7.10 1.43
CA VAL A 418 7.73 -7.00 1.94
C VAL A 418 7.23 -5.57 1.79
N CYS A 419 6.10 -5.35 1.11
CA CYS A 419 5.44 -4.05 1.15
C CYS A 419 5.00 -3.77 2.59
N ASP A 420 5.56 -2.72 3.19
CA ASP A 420 5.24 -2.25 4.53
C ASP A 420 5.14 -0.72 4.57
N THR A 421 4.85 -0.16 5.74
CA THR A 421 4.73 1.29 5.94
C THR A 421 6.02 2.09 5.71
N LYS A 422 7.18 1.44 5.55
CA LYS A 422 8.45 2.09 5.15
C LYS A 422 8.62 2.10 3.63
N GLN A 423 8.06 1.11 2.93
CA GLN A 423 8.00 1.05 1.47
C GLN A 423 6.76 1.74 0.87
N ASP A 424 5.83 2.26 1.67
CA ASP A 424 4.58 2.86 1.19
C ASP A 424 4.81 3.96 0.12
N GLY A 425 4.19 3.77 -1.04
CA GLY A 425 4.34 4.65 -2.20
C GLY A 425 5.59 4.40 -3.06
N MET A 426 6.45 3.45 -2.70
CA MET A 426 7.54 2.98 -3.55
C MET A 426 6.96 2.33 -4.82
N MET A 427 7.49 2.72 -5.98
CA MET A 427 7.16 2.12 -7.27
C MET A 427 8.34 1.28 -7.77
N ILE A 428 8.10 -0.02 -7.95
CA ILE A 428 9.09 -0.99 -8.42
C ILE A 428 8.78 -1.43 -9.85
N LYS A 429 9.77 -1.95 -10.57
CA LYS A 429 9.56 -2.63 -11.86
C LYS A 429 10.01 -4.07 -11.73
N MET A 430 9.17 -5.01 -12.13
CA MET A 430 9.47 -6.44 -12.05
C MET A 430 10.65 -6.80 -12.97
N THR A 431 11.65 -7.48 -12.43
CA THR A 431 12.90 -7.86 -13.11
C THR A 431 13.11 -9.37 -13.22
N ASN A 432 12.39 -10.19 -12.45
CA ASN A 432 12.52 -11.66 -12.51
C ASN A 432 12.12 -12.16 -13.91
N ALA A 433 13.07 -12.77 -14.62
CA ALA A 433 12.92 -13.18 -16.02
C ALA A 433 11.95 -14.33 -16.24
N TYR A 434 11.62 -15.10 -15.20
CA TYR A 434 10.67 -16.20 -15.23
C TYR A 434 9.22 -15.77 -14.95
N SER A 435 9.02 -14.51 -14.55
CA SER A 435 7.72 -13.98 -14.13
C SER A 435 6.85 -13.56 -15.31
N ASP A 436 5.59 -13.98 -15.28
CA ASP A 436 4.50 -13.53 -16.14
C ASP A 436 4.22 -12.01 -15.98
N ASN A 437 4.79 -11.41 -14.93
CA ASN A 437 4.76 -9.98 -14.61
C ASN A 437 6.05 -9.21 -14.97
N LEU A 438 7.05 -9.84 -15.60
CA LEU A 438 8.29 -9.20 -16.07
C LEU A 438 8.04 -7.85 -16.76
N GLY A 439 8.76 -6.82 -16.32
CA GLY A 439 8.70 -5.48 -16.87
C GLY A 439 7.49 -4.63 -16.46
N LYS A 440 6.48 -5.20 -15.79
CA LYS A 440 5.36 -4.43 -15.21
C LYS A 440 5.82 -3.62 -14.01
N THR A 441 5.19 -2.48 -13.77
CA THR A 441 5.41 -1.65 -12.57
C THR A 441 4.38 -2.00 -11.51
N TYR A 442 4.81 -2.11 -10.25
CA TYR A 442 3.97 -2.27 -9.07
C TYR A 442 4.22 -1.12 -8.10
N VAL A 443 3.27 -0.91 -7.19
CA VAL A 443 3.34 0.10 -6.13
C VAL A 443 2.94 -0.52 -4.80
N CYS A 444 3.72 -0.24 -3.76
CA CYS A 444 3.37 -0.59 -2.39
C CYS A 444 2.34 0.42 -1.86
N ASP A 445 1.19 -0.05 -1.36
CA ASP A 445 0.12 0.79 -0.79
C ASP A 445 -0.36 0.17 0.54
N GLY A 446 0.29 0.57 1.63
CA GLY A 446 0.16 -0.01 2.96
C GLY A 446 0.97 -1.30 3.16
N ASP A 447 0.34 -2.43 2.86
CA ASP A 447 0.78 -3.80 3.17
C ASP A 447 0.87 -4.72 1.93
N ARG A 448 0.50 -4.20 0.75
CA ARG A 448 0.37 -4.95 -0.51
C ARG A 448 1.06 -4.29 -1.71
N TRP A 449 1.59 -5.13 -2.58
CA TRP A 449 2.05 -4.76 -3.91
C TRP A 449 0.89 -4.80 -4.93
N ARG A 450 0.33 -3.64 -5.27
CA ARG A 450 -0.73 -3.51 -6.29
C ARG A 450 -0.21 -2.97 -7.62
N LEU A 451 -0.99 -3.12 -8.69
CA LEU A 451 -0.74 -2.40 -9.93
C LEU A 451 -1.04 -0.89 -9.76
N PRO A 452 -0.20 0.02 -10.30
CA PRO A 452 -0.45 1.45 -10.29
C PRO A 452 -1.53 1.84 -11.31
N LYS A 453 -2.38 2.80 -10.93
CA LYS A 453 -3.37 3.40 -11.84
C LYS A 453 -2.67 4.19 -12.95
N SER A 454 -3.36 4.38 -14.08
CA SER A 454 -2.83 5.12 -15.25
C SER A 454 -2.19 6.47 -14.87
N ILE A 455 -2.83 7.22 -13.97
CA ILE A 455 -2.34 8.52 -13.49
C ILE A 455 -1.04 8.42 -12.66
N GLU A 456 -0.89 7.39 -11.81
CA GLU A 456 0.37 7.12 -11.08
C GLU A 456 1.50 6.74 -12.06
N ASN A 457 1.18 5.97 -13.09
CA ASN A 457 2.11 5.62 -14.18
C ASN A 457 2.54 6.83 -15.01
N SER A 458 1.67 7.83 -15.20
CA SER A 458 2.00 9.10 -15.85
C SER A 458 2.88 9.99 -14.96
N PHE A 459 2.52 10.15 -13.68
CA PHE A 459 3.20 11.04 -12.72
C PHE A 459 4.48 10.45 -12.12
N LYS A 460 4.75 9.15 -12.34
CA LYS A 460 5.80 8.36 -11.66
C LYS A 460 5.74 8.50 -10.13
N THR A 461 4.54 8.74 -9.61
CA THR A 461 4.28 9.06 -8.22
C THR A 461 3.03 8.34 -7.75
N ALA A 462 3.19 7.48 -6.76
CA ALA A 462 2.11 6.78 -6.10
C ALA A 462 1.18 7.73 -5.32
N CYS A 463 -0.11 7.41 -5.26
CA CYS A 463 -1.03 7.95 -4.26
C CYS A 463 -1.47 6.81 -3.34
N THR A 464 -1.04 6.84 -2.08
CA THR A 464 -1.26 5.80 -1.07
C THR A 464 -1.95 6.38 0.16
N LYS A 465 -2.34 5.53 1.11
CA LYS A 465 -2.87 6.04 2.39
C LYS A 465 -1.82 6.84 3.19
N GLY A 466 -0.56 6.40 3.19
CA GLY A 466 0.51 7.08 3.93
C GLY A 466 0.93 8.42 3.32
N ASN A 467 0.73 8.62 2.01
CA ASN A 467 1.04 9.88 1.32
C ASN A 467 -0.20 10.73 0.95
N ASN A 468 -1.33 10.50 1.61
CA ASN A 468 -2.54 11.32 1.49
C ASN A 468 -2.23 12.83 1.65
N LYS A 469 -2.89 13.68 0.84
CA LYS A 469 -2.64 15.12 0.67
C LYS A 469 -1.28 15.51 0.07
N LYS A 470 -0.39 14.58 -0.28
CA LYS A 470 0.74 14.88 -1.18
C LYS A 470 0.24 15.46 -2.50
N THR A 471 0.95 16.44 -3.03
CA THR A 471 0.62 17.10 -4.30
C THR A 471 1.58 16.73 -5.43
N PHE A 472 1.14 16.92 -6.67
CA PHE A 472 1.93 16.76 -7.89
C PHE A 472 1.49 17.84 -8.89
N THR A 473 2.42 18.63 -9.43
CA THR A 473 2.11 19.67 -10.44
C THR A 473 2.60 19.23 -11.81
N ASP A 474 1.67 19.04 -12.74
CA ASP A 474 1.99 18.86 -14.16
C ASP A 474 2.29 20.21 -14.80
N MET A 475 3.58 20.46 -15.07
CA MET A 475 4.09 21.67 -15.72
C MET A 475 3.92 21.64 -17.25
N ASN A 476 3.59 20.50 -17.86
CA ASN A 476 3.49 20.34 -19.32
C ASN A 476 2.07 20.55 -19.86
N SER A 477 1.10 20.89 -19.00
CA SER A 477 -0.28 21.13 -19.42
C SER A 477 -0.41 22.41 -20.22
N SER A 478 -0.92 22.30 -21.45
CA SER A 478 -0.93 23.33 -22.50
C SER A 478 -1.84 24.55 -22.26
N SER A 479 -2.41 24.67 -21.06
CA SER A 479 -3.26 25.81 -20.65
C SER A 479 -2.77 26.55 -19.39
N SER A 480 -2.05 25.87 -18.50
CA SER A 480 -1.36 26.36 -17.27
C SER A 480 -0.95 25.14 -16.45
N PRO A 481 0.06 25.23 -15.54
CA PRO A 481 0.41 24.12 -14.67
C PRO A 481 -0.79 23.63 -13.84
N ILE A 482 -1.06 22.32 -13.85
CA ILE A 482 -2.18 21.72 -13.12
C ILE A 482 -1.67 20.95 -11.91
N THR A 483 -2.03 21.40 -10.71
CA THR A 483 -1.73 20.66 -9.48
C THR A 483 -2.83 19.65 -9.15
N TYR A 484 -2.40 18.44 -8.86
CA TYR A 484 -3.17 17.31 -8.36
C TYR A 484 -2.82 17.06 -6.89
N VAL A 485 -3.76 16.46 -6.16
CA VAL A 485 -3.62 16.03 -4.77
C VAL A 485 -4.04 14.57 -4.64
N CYS A 486 -3.30 13.80 -3.85
CA CYS A 486 -3.68 12.44 -3.47
C CYS A 486 -4.78 12.51 -2.41
N ASP A 487 -5.93 11.88 -2.67
CA ASP A 487 -7.11 11.96 -1.81
C ASP A 487 -7.63 10.56 -1.45
N GLY A 488 -7.21 10.06 -0.28
CA GLY A 488 -7.60 8.75 0.27
C GLY A 488 -6.78 7.54 -0.19
N GLY A 489 -5.69 7.74 -0.94
CA GLY A 489 -4.80 6.65 -1.39
C GLY A 489 -5.34 5.86 -2.58
N ASN A 490 -4.84 4.62 -2.78
CA ASN A 490 -5.25 3.74 -3.88
C ASN A 490 -5.24 4.44 -5.27
N GLY A 491 -4.20 5.20 -5.57
CA GLY A 491 -4.01 5.92 -6.83
C GLY A 491 -5.02 7.03 -7.11
N ASN A 492 -5.78 7.49 -6.10
CA ASN A 492 -6.80 8.54 -6.23
C ASN A 492 -6.18 9.95 -6.30
N TRP A 493 -5.41 10.21 -7.36
CA TRP A 493 -5.01 11.56 -7.75
C TRP A 493 -6.20 12.31 -8.35
N ARG A 494 -6.62 13.41 -7.72
CA ARG A 494 -7.59 14.36 -8.30
C ARG A 494 -6.96 15.74 -8.47
N LYS A 495 -7.52 16.59 -9.35
CA LYS A 495 -7.11 18.00 -9.42
C LYS A 495 -7.40 18.70 -8.08
N MET A 496 -6.55 19.64 -7.69
CA MET A 496 -6.83 20.54 -6.58
C MET A 496 -7.98 21.47 -6.97
N GLY A 497 -8.98 21.57 -6.10
CA GLY A 497 -10.02 22.60 -6.15
C GLY A 497 -9.62 23.81 -5.32
N VAL A 498 -10.50 24.82 -5.29
CA VAL A 498 -10.29 26.10 -4.59
C VAL A 498 -9.85 25.89 -3.13
N TYR A 499 -10.48 24.96 -2.44
CA TYR A 499 -10.31 24.76 -1.00
C TYR A 499 -9.15 23.80 -0.63
N ASP A 500 -8.40 23.27 -1.60
CA ASP A 500 -7.15 22.54 -1.31
C ASP A 500 -5.93 23.50 -1.20
N PHE A 501 -6.08 24.78 -1.56
CA PHE A 501 -5.03 25.81 -1.44
C PHE A 501 -5.19 26.63 -0.13
N SER A 502 -4.10 27.05 0.49
CA SER A 502 -4.14 27.96 1.65
C SER A 502 -4.65 29.36 1.27
N LYS A 503 -5.22 30.11 2.22
CA LYS A 503 -5.63 31.51 2.03
C LYS A 503 -4.51 32.37 1.44
N SER A 504 -3.30 32.24 2.00
CA SER A 504 -2.09 32.96 1.56
C SER A 504 -1.68 32.67 0.11
N ALA A 505 -2.06 31.52 -0.46
CA ALA A 505 -1.75 31.19 -1.84
C ALA A 505 -2.51 32.08 -2.84
N TYR A 506 -3.65 32.65 -2.46
CA TYR A 506 -4.47 33.48 -3.34
C TYR A 506 -3.95 34.90 -3.53
N LEU A 507 -3.07 35.36 -2.63
CA LEU A 507 -2.38 36.65 -2.68
C LEU A 507 -1.27 36.65 -3.74
N ASN A 508 -0.91 37.84 -4.23
CA ASN A 508 0.23 38.04 -5.13
C ASN A 508 1.48 38.42 -4.31
N SER A 509 2.58 37.66 -4.42
CA SER A 509 3.82 37.92 -3.67
C SER A 509 4.47 39.26 -3.99
N GLU A 510 4.24 39.80 -5.19
CA GLU A 510 4.86 41.04 -5.67
C GLU A 510 4.10 42.31 -5.22
N MET A 511 3.04 42.16 -4.42
CA MET A 511 2.17 43.26 -3.98
C MET A 511 2.33 43.57 -2.49
N GLU A 512 2.53 44.85 -2.17
CA GLU A 512 2.52 45.32 -0.78
C GLU A 512 1.09 45.41 -0.25
N TYR A 513 0.72 44.46 0.63
CA TYR A 513 -0.58 44.44 1.29
C TYR A 513 -0.58 45.18 2.62
N GLY A 514 -1.56 46.07 2.79
CA GLY A 514 -1.97 46.53 4.11
C GLY A 514 -2.73 45.45 4.88
N GLU A 515 -3.10 45.76 6.12
CA GLU A 515 -3.93 44.89 6.96
C GLU A 515 -5.03 45.69 7.65
N ILE A 516 -6.14 45.02 7.95
CA ILE A 516 -7.14 45.47 8.92
C ILE A 516 -7.43 44.32 9.88
N LYS A 517 -7.40 44.59 11.19
CA LYS A 517 -7.89 43.67 12.21
C LYS A 517 -9.33 44.04 12.58
N ASP A 518 -10.25 43.09 12.43
CA ASP A 518 -11.61 43.21 12.93
C ASP A 518 -11.60 43.09 14.46
N SER A 519 -12.20 44.06 15.14
CA SER A 519 -12.28 44.11 16.60
C SER A 519 -13.30 43.13 17.18
N ARG A 520 -14.23 42.62 16.36
CA ARG A 520 -15.39 41.82 16.80
C ARG A 520 -15.07 40.33 16.91
N ASP A 521 -14.35 39.78 15.93
CA ASP A 521 -13.92 38.37 15.90
C ASP A 521 -12.39 38.19 15.99
N GLY A 522 -11.65 39.31 16.03
CA GLY A 522 -10.19 39.32 16.13
C GLY A 522 -9.44 38.96 14.84
N LYS A 523 -10.13 38.71 13.71
CA LYS A 523 -9.49 38.26 12.46
C LYS A 523 -8.78 39.41 11.75
N THR A 524 -7.61 39.12 11.21
CA THR A 524 -6.85 40.04 10.36
C THR A 524 -7.06 39.69 8.89
N TYR A 525 -7.43 40.70 8.10
CA TYR A 525 -7.68 40.62 6.67
C TYR A 525 -6.64 41.45 5.91
N LYS A 526 -6.10 40.92 4.81
CA LYS A 526 -5.25 41.70 3.90
C LYS A 526 -6.05 42.75 3.13
N THR A 527 -5.44 43.91 2.90
CA THR A 527 -6.05 45.04 2.18
C THR A 527 -5.11 45.58 1.09
N ILE A 528 -5.66 46.16 0.03
CA ILE A 528 -4.91 46.67 -1.12
C ILE A 528 -5.56 47.95 -1.67
N THR A 529 -4.75 48.95 -2.03
CA THR A 529 -5.24 50.20 -2.65
C THR A 529 -5.16 50.09 -4.16
N ILE A 530 -6.30 50.30 -4.84
CA ILE A 530 -6.43 50.25 -6.29
C ILE A 530 -7.02 51.59 -6.75
N GLY A 531 -6.22 52.41 -7.41
CA GLY A 531 -6.58 53.79 -7.74
C GLY A 531 -6.80 54.63 -6.48
N LEU A 532 -8.04 55.06 -6.24
CA LEU A 532 -8.45 55.89 -5.09
C LEU A 532 -9.27 55.13 -4.04
N GLN A 533 -9.32 53.79 -4.11
CA GLN A 533 -10.10 52.96 -3.19
C GLN A 533 -9.21 51.90 -2.55
N THR A 534 -9.27 51.78 -1.22
CA THR A 534 -8.65 50.67 -0.48
C THR A 534 -9.69 49.58 -0.26
N TRP A 535 -9.43 48.40 -0.81
CA TRP A 535 -10.31 47.22 -0.75
C TRP A 535 -9.73 46.16 0.17
N MET A 536 -10.58 45.29 0.73
CA MET A 536 -10.11 44.00 1.23
C MET A 536 -9.65 43.14 0.04
N ALA A 537 -8.45 42.55 0.17
CA ALA A 537 -7.93 41.55 -0.77
C ALA A 537 -8.49 40.15 -0.47
N GLU A 538 -8.83 39.90 0.79
CA GLU A 538 -9.49 38.68 1.25
C GLU A 538 -11.01 38.90 1.35
N ASN A 539 -11.77 37.81 1.38
CA ASN A 539 -13.22 37.87 1.60
C ASN A 539 -13.51 37.89 3.11
N LEU A 540 -14.60 38.55 3.53
CA LEU A 540 -15.01 38.61 4.93
C LEU A 540 -15.36 37.21 5.47
N ASN A 541 -14.93 36.91 6.70
CA ASN A 541 -15.19 35.66 7.42
C ASN A 541 -15.78 35.94 8.82
N TYR A 542 -16.43 37.09 8.99
CA TYR A 542 -17.11 37.46 10.22
C TYR A 542 -18.29 36.54 10.49
N TYR A 543 -18.43 36.07 11.72
CA TYR A 543 -19.56 35.28 12.18
C TYR A 543 -19.74 35.45 13.68
N ASP A 544 -20.99 35.45 14.10
CA ASP A 544 -21.46 35.65 15.46
C ASP A 544 -22.62 34.65 15.64
N GLU A 545 -22.52 33.82 16.68
CA GLU A 545 -23.46 32.72 16.93
C GLU A 545 -24.69 33.15 17.74
N ASP A 546 -24.65 34.31 18.40
CA ASP A 546 -25.83 34.95 19.01
C ASP A 546 -26.64 35.74 17.95
N ASN A 547 -26.04 36.05 16.79
CA ASN A 547 -26.70 36.73 15.69
C ASN A 547 -27.53 35.76 14.84
N ALA A 548 -28.81 35.59 15.21
CA ALA A 548 -29.77 34.70 14.54
C ALA A 548 -29.84 34.86 13.01
N ASN A 549 -29.62 36.07 12.47
CA ASN A 549 -29.57 36.29 11.03
C ASN A 549 -28.37 35.55 10.39
N LEU A 550 -27.19 35.61 11.01
CA LEU A 550 -25.99 34.91 10.54
C LEU A 550 -26.08 33.39 10.74
N VAL A 551 -26.68 32.92 11.84
CA VAL A 551 -26.89 31.49 12.10
C VAL A 551 -27.64 30.80 10.96
N GLU A 552 -28.70 31.44 10.43
CA GLU A 552 -29.47 30.90 9.30
C GLU A 552 -28.91 31.28 7.92
N ASN A 553 -28.12 32.36 7.80
CA ASN A 553 -27.79 32.98 6.52
C ASN A 553 -26.28 33.25 6.25
N ALA A 554 -25.35 32.59 6.97
CA ALA A 554 -23.91 32.73 6.75
C ALA A 554 -23.16 31.39 6.76
N TRP A 555 -22.83 30.89 5.56
CA TRP A 555 -22.31 29.53 5.34
C TRP A 555 -20.82 29.48 5.01
N CYS A 556 -20.13 28.44 5.47
CA CYS A 556 -18.91 27.97 4.81
C CYS A 556 -19.28 27.13 3.59
N TYR A 557 -18.49 27.17 2.52
CA TYR A 557 -18.79 26.39 1.32
C TYR A 557 -18.89 24.89 1.62
N LYS A 558 -20.00 24.25 1.21
CA LYS A 558 -20.34 22.85 1.55
C LYS A 558 -20.39 22.54 3.05
N ASN A 559 -20.63 23.54 3.89
CA ASN A 559 -20.67 23.46 5.36
C ASN A 559 -19.38 22.92 6.02
N VAL A 560 -18.23 22.94 5.31
CA VAL A 560 -16.93 22.56 5.86
C VAL A 560 -16.28 23.79 6.49
N LYS A 561 -16.00 23.76 7.79
CA LYS A 561 -15.45 24.91 8.55
C LYS A 561 -14.20 25.50 7.89
N ASP A 562 -13.25 24.65 7.50
CA ASP A 562 -11.95 25.09 6.97
C ASP A 562 -12.07 25.83 5.64
N ASN A 563 -13.15 25.61 4.87
CA ASN A 563 -13.43 26.35 3.64
C ASN A 563 -13.67 27.84 3.91
N CYS A 564 -14.21 28.21 5.08
CA CYS A 564 -14.34 29.61 5.50
C CYS A 564 -12.97 30.29 5.66
N GLU A 565 -11.95 29.56 6.14
CA GLU A 565 -10.63 30.12 6.40
C GLU A 565 -9.81 30.33 5.12
N VAL A 566 -10.23 29.73 3.99
CA VAL A 566 -9.67 29.97 2.64
C VAL A 566 -10.48 31.00 1.86
N GLY A 567 -11.79 30.81 1.76
CA GLY A 567 -12.66 31.58 0.87
C GLY A 567 -13.46 32.72 1.53
N GLY A 568 -13.36 32.88 2.84
CA GLY A 568 -14.36 33.65 3.61
C GLY A 568 -15.72 32.96 3.62
N ARG A 569 -16.73 33.67 4.13
CA ARG A 569 -18.11 33.18 4.20
C ARG A 569 -18.92 33.57 2.97
N LEU A 570 -19.93 32.76 2.72
CA LEU A 570 -21.03 33.06 1.80
C LEU A 570 -22.20 33.55 2.66
N TYR A 571 -22.65 34.78 2.44
CA TYR A 571 -23.72 35.42 3.20
C TYR A 571 -24.95 35.59 2.31
N SER A 572 -26.16 35.51 2.86
CA SER A 572 -27.32 36.14 2.21
C SER A 572 -27.11 37.65 2.11
N TRP A 573 -27.85 38.32 1.24
CA TRP A 573 -27.72 39.77 1.11
C TRP A 573 -28.18 40.50 2.38
N THR A 574 -29.23 40.03 3.07
CA THR A 574 -29.63 40.63 4.37
C THR A 574 -28.61 40.35 5.47
N ALA A 575 -27.95 39.18 5.45
CA ALA A 575 -26.82 38.91 6.33
C ALA A 575 -25.68 39.89 6.05
N ALA A 576 -25.20 39.99 4.79
CA ALA A 576 -24.12 40.89 4.39
C ALA A 576 -24.38 42.37 4.73
N MET A 577 -25.62 42.81 4.60
CA MET A 577 -26.08 44.16 4.95
C MET A 577 -26.40 44.34 6.45
N ASN A 578 -26.28 43.30 7.28
CA ASN A 578 -26.68 43.32 8.70
C ASN A 578 -28.14 43.81 8.91
N LEU A 579 -29.05 43.35 8.05
CA LEU A 579 -30.48 43.65 8.05
C LEU A 579 -31.31 42.41 8.42
N ASP A 580 -32.47 42.63 9.03
CA ASP A 580 -33.45 41.60 9.39
C ASP A 580 -33.82 40.69 8.19
N SER A 581 -33.89 39.38 8.41
CA SER A 581 -34.12 38.38 7.37
C SER A 581 -35.51 38.49 6.69
N LYS A 582 -36.49 39.21 7.27
CA LYS A 582 -37.75 39.56 6.58
C LYS A 582 -37.52 40.35 5.27
N TYR A 583 -36.40 41.06 5.17
CA TYR A 583 -35.99 41.78 3.97
C TYR A 583 -35.42 40.89 2.86
N LEU A 584 -35.32 39.57 3.05
CA LEU A 584 -35.07 38.62 1.96
C LEU A 584 -36.22 38.62 0.95
N LYS A 585 -37.45 38.91 1.40
CA LYS A 585 -38.69 38.85 0.59
C LYS A 585 -39.40 40.21 0.45
N THR A 586 -38.83 41.28 1.00
CA THR A 586 -39.37 42.66 0.97
C THR A 586 -38.25 43.68 0.74
N SER A 587 -38.58 44.90 0.28
CA SER A 587 -37.56 45.93 0.06
C SER A 587 -37.10 46.54 1.39
N ALA A 588 -35.79 46.72 1.52
CA ALA A 588 -35.10 47.43 2.58
C ALA A 588 -34.49 48.75 2.09
N ALA A 589 -34.78 49.23 0.88
CA ALA A 589 -34.14 50.41 0.28
C ALA A 589 -34.17 51.66 1.17
N ALA A 590 -35.19 51.82 2.02
CA ALA A 590 -35.32 52.91 3.00
C ALA A 590 -34.40 52.79 4.24
N LEU A 591 -33.66 51.68 4.39
CA LEU A 591 -32.70 51.39 5.47
C LEU A 591 -31.24 51.39 4.99
N ILE A 592 -31.01 51.63 3.69
CA ILE A 592 -29.69 51.58 3.08
C ILE A 592 -29.10 52.98 3.05
N GLU A 593 -28.28 53.29 4.06
CA GLU A 593 -27.43 54.48 4.09
C GLU A 593 -26.36 54.43 2.99
N SER A 594 -25.70 55.56 2.71
CA SER A 594 -24.63 55.64 1.70
C SER A 594 -23.46 56.45 2.27
N PRO A 595 -22.33 55.82 2.63
CA PRO A 595 -22.04 54.38 2.56
C PRO A 595 -22.86 53.52 3.56
N HIS A 596 -23.06 52.23 3.26
CA HIS A 596 -23.74 51.30 4.17
C HIS A 596 -22.76 50.32 4.81
N ARG A 597 -22.53 50.43 6.14
CA ARG A 597 -21.54 49.57 6.84
C ARG A 597 -21.83 48.07 6.67
N GLY A 598 -23.07 47.65 6.84
CA GLY A 598 -23.44 46.23 6.89
C GLY A 598 -22.60 45.42 7.89
N LEU A 599 -22.12 44.23 7.49
CA LEU A 599 -21.17 43.44 8.28
C LEU A 599 -19.73 43.93 8.22
N CYS A 600 -19.39 44.95 7.44
CA CYS A 600 -18.01 45.40 7.36
C CYS A 600 -17.51 45.98 8.70
N PRO A 601 -16.19 45.89 8.98
CA PRO A 601 -15.60 46.49 10.18
C PRO A 601 -15.82 48.01 10.26
N GLU A 602 -15.53 48.62 11.40
CA GLU A 602 -15.62 50.08 11.52
C GLU A 602 -14.63 50.78 10.57
N LYS A 603 -15.08 51.89 9.95
CA LYS A 603 -14.40 52.63 8.86
C LYS A 603 -14.33 51.87 7.52
N TRP A 604 -15.17 50.86 7.33
CA TRP A 604 -15.33 50.09 6.10
C TRP A 604 -16.80 49.79 5.83
N HIS A 605 -17.18 49.65 4.56
CA HIS A 605 -18.58 49.44 4.17
C HIS A 605 -18.76 48.40 3.07
N VAL A 606 -20.02 47.99 2.89
CA VAL A 606 -20.45 47.15 1.76
C VAL A 606 -20.39 48.01 0.49
N PRO A 607 -19.59 47.64 -0.51
CA PRO A 607 -19.34 48.46 -1.69
C PRO A 607 -20.60 48.65 -2.54
N ASP A 608 -20.84 49.88 -2.99
CA ASP A 608 -21.95 50.22 -3.87
C ASP A 608 -21.62 49.97 -5.36
N THR A 609 -22.62 50.04 -6.23
CA THR A 609 -22.46 49.81 -7.67
C THR A 609 -21.66 50.92 -8.36
N ALA A 610 -21.64 52.16 -7.85
CA ALA A 610 -20.78 53.22 -8.36
C ALA A 610 -19.30 53.00 -7.96
N GLU A 611 -19.04 52.39 -6.81
CA GLU A 611 -17.71 52.02 -6.34
C GLU A 611 -17.11 50.82 -7.06
N TRP A 612 -17.88 49.75 -7.23
CA TRP A 612 -17.46 48.65 -8.11
C TRP A 612 -17.21 49.13 -9.56
N ARG A 613 -18.01 50.10 -10.04
CA ARG A 613 -17.75 50.80 -11.32
C ARG A 613 -16.47 51.62 -11.31
N GLN A 614 -16.12 52.28 -10.21
CA GLN A 614 -14.83 53.00 -10.07
C GLN A 614 -13.66 52.01 -10.21
N LEU A 615 -13.65 50.92 -9.44
CA LEU A 615 -12.66 49.84 -9.54
C LEU A 615 -12.55 49.28 -10.97
N LYS A 616 -13.68 48.87 -11.57
CA LYS A 616 -13.73 48.34 -12.93
C LYS A 616 -13.17 49.33 -13.96
N THR A 617 -13.55 50.60 -13.86
CA THR A 617 -13.15 51.65 -14.81
C THR A 617 -11.68 52.02 -14.66
N TYR A 618 -11.14 52.01 -13.43
CA TYR A 618 -9.72 52.24 -13.17
C TYR A 618 -8.88 51.14 -13.83
N VAL A 619 -9.15 49.87 -13.52
CA VAL A 619 -8.42 48.73 -14.08
C VAL A 619 -8.52 48.73 -15.61
N ALA A 620 -9.71 48.92 -16.18
CA ALA A 620 -9.86 48.99 -17.64
C ALA A 620 -8.96 50.08 -18.28
N LYS A 621 -8.90 51.28 -17.70
CA LYS A 621 -8.07 52.39 -18.22
C LYS A 621 -6.57 52.18 -18.04
N MET A 622 -6.15 51.51 -16.97
CA MET A 622 -4.73 51.17 -16.75
C MET A 622 -4.24 50.14 -17.77
N GLU A 623 -5.12 49.22 -18.18
CA GLU A 623 -4.82 48.17 -19.16
C GLU A 623 -4.94 48.62 -20.62
N THR A 624 -5.90 49.49 -20.96
CA THR A 624 -6.13 49.93 -22.35
C THR A 624 -6.04 51.45 -22.49
N ALA A 625 -4.87 51.92 -22.92
CA ALA A 625 -4.55 53.34 -23.04
C ALA A 625 -5.41 54.17 -24.04
N SER A 626 -6.33 53.55 -24.80
CA SER A 626 -7.21 54.27 -25.74
C SER A 626 -8.60 53.64 -26.02
N THR A 627 -8.89 52.39 -25.63
CA THR A 627 -10.15 51.69 -26.00
C THR A 627 -10.87 51.08 -24.80
N MET A 628 -12.14 51.43 -24.59
CA MET A 628 -12.97 50.91 -23.48
C MET A 628 -13.49 49.47 -23.72
N THR A 629 -12.60 48.55 -24.06
CA THR A 629 -12.87 47.10 -24.08
C THR A 629 -12.78 46.55 -22.66
N ASN A 630 -13.77 45.76 -22.21
CA ASN A 630 -13.84 45.29 -20.82
C ASN A 630 -12.78 44.23 -20.47
N ASP A 631 -12.16 43.66 -21.49
CA ASP A 631 -11.61 42.30 -21.56
C ASP A 631 -10.26 42.11 -20.85
N HIS A 632 -9.83 43.07 -20.05
CA HIS A 632 -8.60 43.01 -19.23
C HIS A 632 -8.89 43.18 -17.73
N THR A 633 -10.13 43.49 -17.34
CA THR A 633 -10.52 43.62 -15.91
C THR A 633 -10.54 42.29 -15.15
N GLY A 634 -10.33 41.17 -15.85
CA GLY A 634 -10.05 39.84 -15.29
C GLY A 634 -8.74 39.73 -14.51
N LYS A 635 -7.81 40.70 -14.62
CA LYS A 635 -6.58 40.75 -13.78
C LYS A 635 -6.83 40.92 -12.28
N LEU A 636 -8.09 41.19 -11.88
CA LEU A 636 -8.55 41.15 -10.49
C LEU A 636 -8.70 39.71 -9.94
N LYS A 637 -8.75 38.69 -10.80
CA LYS A 637 -8.80 37.27 -10.42
C LYS A 637 -7.51 36.84 -9.72
N SER A 638 -7.63 36.01 -8.69
CA SER A 638 -6.49 35.31 -8.10
C SER A 638 -5.78 34.42 -9.13
N SER A 639 -4.46 34.26 -9.00
CA SER A 639 -3.63 33.52 -9.98
C SER A 639 -3.82 31.99 -9.98
N ARG A 640 -4.64 31.47 -9.06
CA ARG A 640 -5.00 30.04 -8.94
C ARG A 640 -6.45 29.86 -8.51
N GLY A 641 -6.90 28.59 -8.48
CA GLY A 641 -8.25 28.18 -8.08
C GLY A 641 -9.29 28.20 -9.21
N TRP A 642 -9.06 28.94 -10.29
CA TRP A 642 -9.96 29.03 -11.45
C TRP A 642 -9.86 27.79 -12.35
N VAL A 643 -11.00 27.34 -12.89
CA VAL A 643 -11.06 26.29 -13.91
C VAL A 643 -10.61 26.87 -15.26
N GLY A 644 -9.60 26.27 -15.87
CA GLY A 644 -9.09 26.71 -17.18
C GLY A 644 -10.10 26.45 -18.31
N TYR A 645 -10.50 27.52 -19.00
CA TYR A 645 -11.41 27.47 -20.16
C TYR A 645 -10.72 27.79 -21.50
N SER A 646 -9.70 28.64 -21.49
CA SER A 646 -8.89 28.96 -22.68
C SER A 646 -7.47 29.40 -22.29
N THR A 647 -6.56 29.47 -23.27
CA THR A 647 -5.22 30.07 -23.12
C THR A 647 -5.24 31.60 -22.98
N ILE A 648 -6.38 32.25 -23.23
CA ILE A 648 -6.54 33.70 -23.20
C ILE A 648 -6.89 34.18 -21.77
N SER A 649 -7.44 33.31 -20.92
CA SER A 649 -7.89 33.66 -19.57
C SER A 649 -6.77 33.69 -18.52
N GLN A 650 -5.80 34.59 -18.70
CA GLN A 650 -4.71 34.82 -17.76
C GLN A 650 -5.24 35.48 -16.47
N SER A 651 -5.50 34.67 -15.45
CA SER A 651 -5.71 35.15 -14.09
C SER A 651 -4.34 35.38 -13.46
N THR A 652 -3.94 36.64 -13.31
CA THR A 652 -2.56 37.02 -12.90
C THR A 652 -2.49 37.68 -11.53
N ASN A 653 -3.58 38.25 -11.03
CA ASN A 653 -3.65 39.01 -9.78
C ASN A 653 -2.72 40.24 -9.73
N GLU A 654 -2.47 40.89 -10.87
CA GLU A 654 -1.57 42.06 -10.98
C GLU A 654 -1.98 43.26 -10.14
N TYR A 655 -3.26 43.39 -9.78
CA TYR A 655 -3.78 44.45 -8.92
C TYR A 655 -3.85 44.05 -7.44
N GLY A 656 -3.32 42.87 -7.07
CA GLY A 656 -3.35 42.31 -5.72
C GLY A 656 -4.75 41.96 -5.19
N PHE A 657 -5.83 42.29 -5.90
CA PHE A 657 -7.21 42.14 -5.45
C PHE A 657 -7.57 40.72 -5.01
N SER A 658 -6.99 39.68 -5.61
CA SER A 658 -7.12 38.29 -5.14
C SER A 658 -8.57 37.79 -5.09
N ALA A 659 -9.36 38.02 -6.15
CA ALA A 659 -10.70 37.45 -6.23
C ALA A 659 -10.64 35.92 -6.39
N ILE A 660 -10.95 35.22 -5.29
CA ILE A 660 -11.04 33.76 -5.20
C ILE A 660 -12.38 33.29 -5.79
N PRO A 661 -12.42 32.26 -6.66
CA PRO A 661 -13.65 31.74 -7.23
C PRO A 661 -14.38 30.82 -6.24
N THR A 662 -14.94 31.41 -5.18
CA THR A 662 -15.59 30.70 -4.06
C THR A 662 -16.92 30.02 -4.42
N GLY A 663 -17.46 30.27 -5.61
CA GLY A 663 -18.75 29.75 -6.03
C GLY A 663 -19.91 30.45 -5.35
N ALA A 664 -20.93 29.68 -4.96
CA ALA A 664 -22.12 30.20 -4.30
C ALA A 664 -22.85 29.12 -3.47
N TYR A 665 -23.72 29.60 -2.58
CA TYR A 665 -24.82 28.83 -2.00
C TYR A 665 -26.12 29.22 -2.72
N TYR A 666 -26.88 28.23 -3.19
CA TYR A 666 -28.10 28.45 -3.97
C TYR A 666 -29.38 28.24 -3.15
N GLY A 667 -29.30 27.60 -1.98
CA GLY A 667 -30.47 27.38 -1.12
C GLY A 667 -31.61 26.68 -1.86
N ILE A 668 -32.80 27.27 -1.78
CA ILE A 668 -34.01 26.79 -2.47
C ILE A 668 -34.00 26.97 -4.00
N HIS A 669 -32.99 27.67 -4.55
CA HIS A 669 -32.85 27.96 -5.99
C HIS A 669 -31.93 26.97 -6.71
N ALA A 670 -31.52 25.88 -6.04
CA ALA A 670 -30.86 24.74 -6.68
C ALA A 670 -31.92 23.86 -7.37
N ASP A 671 -31.97 23.90 -8.70
CA ASP A 671 -32.92 23.16 -9.53
C ASP A 671 -32.18 22.11 -10.36
N PRO A 672 -32.42 20.79 -10.17
CA PRO A 672 -31.79 19.74 -10.95
C PRO A 672 -32.33 19.62 -12.40
N THR A 673 -33.26 20.48 -12.81
CA THR A 673 -33.94 20.49 -14.12
C THR A 673 -33.81 21.81 -14.91
N ASP A 674 -33.27 22.88 -14.33
CA ASP A 674 -33.04 24.18 -15.00
C ASP A 674 -31.55 24.59 -15.00
N ASN A 675 -31.24 25.72 -15.64
CA ASN A 675 -29.92 26.12 -16.13
C ASN A 675 -29.03 26.86 -15.11
N TYR A 676 -29.41 26.91 -13.82
CA TYR A 676 -28.74 27.76 -12.82
C TYR A 676 -27.71 27.01 -11.96
N SER A 677 -28.17 26.08 -11.11
CA SER A 677 -27.30 25.25 -10.27
C SER A 677 -28.02 23.96 -9.92
N ARG A 678 -27.29 22.85 -9.96
CA ARG A 678 -27.82 21.52 -9.62
C ARG A 678 -27.72 21.22 -8.12
N TYR A 679 -26.97 22.01 -7.36
CA TYR A 679 -26.57 21.69 -5.99
C TYR A 679 -26.69 22.89 -5.04
N LEU A 680 -26.94 22.58 -3.76
CA LEU A 680 -27.05 23.57 -2.67
C LEU A 680 -25.83 24.49 -2.57
N PHE A 681 -24.65 23.94 -2.88
CA PHE A 681 -23.38 24.65 -3.04
C PHE A 681 -22.74 24.22 -4.36
N ASP A 682 -22.44 25.19 -5.23
CA ASP A 682 -21.87 24.93 -6.56
C ASP A 682 -20.92 26.07 -6.98
N ASP A 683 -20.47 26.08 -8.23
CA ASP A 683 -19.69 27.15 -8.88
C ASP A 683 -18.27 27.42 -8.35
N ALA A 684 -17.80 26.71 -7.31
CA ALA A 684 -16.42 26.88 -6.83
C ALA A 684 -15.40 26.50 -7.92
N GLY A 685 -14.53 27.44 -8.26
CA GLY A 685 -13.59 27.39 -9.38
C GLY A 685 -14.12 28.02 -10.68
N TYR A 686 -15.43 28.26 -10.78
CA TYR A 686 -16.07 28.85 -11.96
C TYR A 686 -16.41 30.34 -11.76
N PHE A 687 -16.88 30.73 -10.56
CA PHE A 687 -17.29 32.11 -10.28
C PHE A 687 -16.76 32.63 -8.94
N ALA A 688 -16.39 33.91 -8.92
CA ALA A 688 -16.24 34.70 -7.70
C ALA A 688 -17.39 35.71 -7.66
N ASN A 689 -18.30 35.57 -6.68
CA ASN A 689 -19.51 36.39 -6.56
C ASN A 689 -19.44 37.28 -5.31
N PHE A 690 -19.75 38.57 -5.47
CA PHE A 690 -19.67 39.59 -4.43
C PHE A 690 -20.96 40.39 -4.31
N TRP A 691 -21.50 40.54 -3.11
CA TRP A 691 -22.63 41.44 -2.89
C TRP A 691 -22.28 42.92 -3.08
N SER A 692 -23.26 43.71 -3.47
CA SER A 692 -23.23 45.17 -3.43
C SER A 692 -24.35 45.71 -2.55
N ALA A 693 -24.18 46.92 -2.02
CA ALA A 693 -25.15 47.55 -1.13
C ALA A 693 -26.51 47.87 -1.77
N ASN A 694 -26.65 47.79 -3.10
CA ASN A 694 -27.87 48.18 -3.80
C ASN A 694 -28.85 47.00 -3.98
N GLU A 695 -30.14 47.26 -3.76
CA GLU A 695 -31.21 46.33 -4.16
C GLU A 695 -31.38 46.24 -5.68
N ALA A 696 -31.94 45.13 -6.17
CA ALA A 696 -32.37 45.00 -7.55
C ALA A 696 -33.73 45.69 -7.79
N SER A 697 -34.16 45.76 -9.04
CA SER A 697 -35.48 46.31 -9.41
C SER A 697 -36.68 45.52 -8.88
N LYS A 698 -36.46 44.25 -8.47
CA LYS A 698 -37.40 43.46 -7.67
C LYS A 698 -37.02 43.54 -6.19
N SER A 699 -38.00 43.81 -5.33
CA SER A 699 -37.84 43.88 -3.87
C SER A 699 -37.30 42.60 -3.20
N THR A 700 -37.39 41.45 -3.87
CA THR A 700 -36.84 40.15 -3.42
C THR A 700 -35.38 39.92 -3.82
N GLY A 701 -34.76 40.85 -4.55
CA GLY A 701 -33.44 40.68 -5.15
C GLY A 701 -32.46 41.81 -4.82
N ALA A 702 -31.18 41.54 -5.04
CA ALA A 702 -30.07 42.47 -4.80
C ALA A 702 -29.08 42.50 -5.96
N ILE A 703 -28.22 43.52 -6.02
CA ILE A 703 -27.17 43.60 -7.04
C ILE A 703 -25.94 42.87 -6.53
N TYR A 704 -25.41 41.96 -7.35
CA TYR A 704 -24.12 41.32 -7.13
C TYR A 704 -23.20 41.55 -8.32
N TRP A 705 -21.90 41.56 -8.03
CA TRP A 705 -20.80 41.66 -8.98
C TRP A 705 -20.08 40.32 -9.06
N PHE A 706 -19.56 39.97 -10.23
CA PHE A 706 -18.97 38.66 -10.47
C PHE A 706 -17.78 38.69 -11.43
N LEU A 707 -16.89 37.73 -11.24
CA LEU A 707 -15.85 37.30 -12.18
C LEU A 707 -16.17 35.86 -12.61
N ASP A 708 -16.16 35.59 -13.91
CA ASP A 708 -16.52 34.32 -14.55
C ASP A 708 -15.27 33.69 -15.17
N TYR A 709 -15.04 32.40 -14.95
CA TYR A 709 -13.88 31.66 -15.49
C TYR A 709 -13.71 31.78 -17.01
N ARG A 710 -14.80 31.92 -17.77
CA ARG A 710 -14.82 32.01 -19.24
C ARG A 710 -14.36 33.37 -19.78
N TYR A 711 -14.46 34.43 -18.98
CA TYR A 711 -14.31 35.81 -19.44
C TYR A 711 -13.24 36.59 -18.66
N ASN A 712 -12.59 37.53 -19.34
CA ASN A 712 -11.56 38.40 -18.74
C ASN A 712 -12.12 39.75 -18.28
N TYR A 713 -13.34 39.77 -17.75
CA TYR A 713 -13.93 40.97 -17.20
C TYR A 713 -14.67 40.73 -15.88
N ILE A 714 -14.70 41.76 -15.03
CA ILE A 714 -15.67 41.85 -13.93
C ILE A 714 -16.98 42.44 -14.45
N SER A 715 -18.12 41.93 -14.00
CA SER A 715 -19.46 42.41 -14.37
C SER A 715 -20.43 42.35 -13.20
N TYR A 716 -21.69 42.64 -13.44
CA TYR A 716 -22.80 42.58 -12.48
C TYR A 716 -24.09 42.15 -13.18
N TYR A 717 -25.11 41.79 -12.40
CA TYR A 717 -26.48 41.65 -12.90
C TYR A 717 -27.44 42.61 -12.19
N TYR A 718 -28.30 43.28 -12.97
CA TYR A 718 -29.47 44.04 -12.47
C TYR A 718 -30.79 43.24 -12.60
N SER A 719 -30.67 41.92 -12.77
CA SER A 719 -31.76 41.09 -13.27
C SER A 719 -32.76 40.70 -12.20
N SER A 720 -33.87 40.12 -12.65
CA SER A 720 -34.91 39.52 -11.84
C SER A 720 -34.54 38.20 -11.13
N TYR A 721 -33.32 37.68 -11.34
CA TYR A 721 -32.84 36.36 -10.93
C TYR A 721 -31.73 36.43 -9.86
N ASN A 722 -31.74 37.49 -9.05
CA ASN A 722 -30.70 37.81 -8.08
C ASN A 722 -31.24 37.72 -6.64
N GLU A 723 -31.86 36.59 -6.26
CA GLU A 723 -32.59 36.50 -5.00
C GLU A 723 -31.68 36.67 -3.78
N LYS A 724 -32.15 37.45 -2.80
CA LYS A 724 -31.36 37.85 -1.61
C LYS A 724 -30.94 36.69 -0.71
N ASP A 725 -31.59 35.54 -0.82
CA ASP A 725 -31.32 34.32 -0.03
C ASP A 725 -30.31 33.35 -0.67
N ARG A 726 -29.73 33.71 -1.83
CA ARG A 726 -28.48 33.10 -2.30
C ARG A 726 -27.32 33.52 -1.38
N GLY A 727 -26.28 32.69 -1.26
CA GLY A 727 -25.08 33.01 -0.50
C GLY A 727 -23.91 33.37 -1.40
N PHE A 728 -23.44 34.62 -1.33
CA PHE A 728 -22.25 35.12 -2.04
C PHE A 728 -21.24 35.71 -1.05
N SER A 729 -19.99 35.87 -1.47
CA SER A 729 -18.96 36.45 -0.60
C SER A 729 -19.18 37.96 -0.38
N LEU A 730 -18.75 38.46 0.76
CA LEU A 730 -18.66 39.90 1.03
C LEU A 730 -17.19 40.34 1.02
N ARG A 731 -16.94 41.54 0.49
CA ARG A 731 -15.62 42.16 0.39
C ARG A 731 -15.78 43.66 0.59
N CYS A 732 -15.18 44.18 1.64
CA CYS A 732 -15.40 45.56 2.08
C CYS A 732 -14.44 46.54 1.37
N VAL A 733 -14.88 47.80 1.30
CA VAL A 733 -14.09 48.96 0.86
C VAL A 733 -13.96 49.94 2.04
N LYS A 734 -12.82 50.63 2.16
CA LYS A 734 -12.57 51.59 3.24
C LYS A 734 -13.37 52.87 3.00
N ASP A 735 -13.91 53.44 4.07
CA ASP A 735 -14.54 54.76 4.06
C ASP A 735 -13.56 55.83 3.56
N LYS A 736 -14.10 56.83 2.85
CA LYS A 736 -13.35 58.02 2.41
C LYS A 736 -13.28 59.00 3.59
N GLU A 737 -12.09 59.57 3.79
CA GLU A 737 -11.79 60.59 4.82
C GLU A 737 -12.18 62.01 4.34
#